data_AF-A0A8J2MSL0-F1
#
_entry.id   AF-A0A8J2MSL0-F1
#
_cell.length_a   1.000
_cell.length_b   1.000
_cell.length_c   1.000
_cell.angle_alpha   90.00
_cell.angle_beta   90.00
_cell.angle_gamma   90.00
#
_symmetry.space_group_name_H-M   'P 1'
#
loop_
_entity.id
_entity.type
_entity.pdbx_description
1 polymer ?
#
loop_
_entity_poly.entity_id
_entity_poly.type
_entity_poly.pdbx_seq_one_letter_code
_entity_poly.pdbx_strand_id
1 'polypeptide(L)'
;MSKRPTQTNTLFNYFTSPKVPKKEDNKVTKVESNPKPTTPKRATNPKTKATVNGKENKEGSNTPKRKRQEKEKPKVDDESLEDVDKDEETPKKTKRRRIIIPSDESGDDSDEYKPGDEDAEDSDASISSGVPTSEADTTLDTQTEDEPTPQKEPIPKRNTGKVKKSWPAKKKIVDDDESNKSFQMQKAALPSGPASGNESWPHLKLPFLQPEKIRDAKERRPDHPEYDPKTIHVPKDFLDKQTPAMRQWWILKTQHWDCIFFFKVGKFYELYHMDAVIAVNALGLTFMRGEWAHSGFPEVSYGRFSSMLVEKGYKVARIEQTENPAMMAERCEKTKTTKFDKVVKREICQISTRGTRVATIQDTESFSAHSKYLMSIVEQQSSTQLSTYGVCFIDTSIGIFYLGQFEDDRHNSRLLTMLSHYTPVHVVYEKGNLSQVTMKIINTQLPTTTMKEALLKDSQFWSATKVLEKLHEGEYFKYESSEFSWPESLKPYLNERDTLGLSPADDKQLAVNALGACVYILTDYKLDQQLLAQKKFQTYVPPDMNVADGQNIGPLANMVIDAVAITNLNILRGSCSLLTILDHCCTAFGKRLLKEWICRPVCQKNLIMSRQEAITELIDLYHVCQDARKILSTLPDLERLLSKIHAHGNAAKLKSHPDGRAFMFEMGTYNKRKINDFVSCLKGFDQVLKIMKLFEPFESNLIVRTTQLEPNGEFPDLNGTIRHFERGFDAEAALEKGCIIPKKGMDIEYDKVIAEIEQIKIDADAYLKTQCRFFGASIKYTGTKKNAYQLEVPESQAKKITDRYQLQGQRKGFKRYWTEETRELLRRQTEAEEKREKVVKDSDRRTFAKFSEHYDMWATAVYKVAVLDVLISLAEYSRSGCMCVPEIVDTNEIMLDIKDGKHPFITSDNFVPNDTSLATNKYGPLVVLTGPNMGGKSTIMRQVGLLSIMAHIGCHIPAESCKLSLIDRVFTRLGANDDMITGRSTFLVELSEAAAFVQHATKNSLVLVDELGRGTSTHDGTAIAAAVLKALIELKCRTIFSTHYHALVEDFKNNPNVSPAHMACLVESEESDATQETVTFLYKLIEGACPKSYGFNAARIAGIKANITKRANELAKELEDAGNRRNLFISLCNVENNDVKDILNQMHTLKIKN
;
A
#
# COMPACT_ATOMS: atom_id res chain seq x y z
N MET A 1 -14.58 -20.25 14.13
CA MET A 1 -15.58 -19.17 13.94
C MET A 1 -15.18 -18.34 12.73
N SER A 2 -15.94 -18.37 11.64
CA SER A 2 -15.68 -17.48 10.49
C SER A 2 -16.31 -16.11 10.73
N LYS A 3 -15.51 -15.04 10.56
CA LYS A 3 -16.07 -13.72 10.29
C LYS A 3 -16.65 -13.76 8.86
N ARG A 4 -17.80 -13.11 8.63
CA ARG A 4 -18.26 -12.87 7.25
C ARG A 4 -17.17 -12.11 6.48
N PRO A 5 -16.99 -12.34 5.17
CA PRO A 5 -16.09 -11.52 4.38
C PRO A 5 -16.51 -10.05 4.52
N THR A 6 -15.59 -9.21 4.98
CA THR A 6 -15.82 -7.77 5.11
C THR A 6 -15.95 -7.19 3.72
N GLN A 7 -17.19 -6.87 3.30
CA GLN A 7 -17.43 -6.03 2.14
C GLN A 7 -16.67 -4.70 2.30
N THR A 8 -16.24 -4.11 1.20
CA THR A 8 -15.65 -2.77 1.20
C THR A 8 -16.61 -1.78 1.87
N ASN A 9 -16.09 -0.97 2.80
CA ASN A 9 -16.91 -0.08 3.61
C ASN A 9 -17.37 1.14 2.78
N THR A 10 -18.52 1.01 2.11
CA THR A 10 -19.14 2.11 1.35
C THR A 10 -20.16 2.88 2.18
N LEU A 11 -20.38 4.14 1.82
CA LEU A 11 -21.49 4.93 2.35
C LEU A 11 -22.87 4.36 1.95
N PHE A 12 -22.96 3.58 0.88
CA PHE A 12 -24.18 2.85 0.52
C PHE A 12 -24.51 1.74 1.55
N ASN A 13 -23.51 1.01 2.03
CA ASN A 13 -23.69 -0.05 3.04
C ASN A 13 -24.24 0.49 4.37
N TYR A 14 -23.97 1.76 4.71
CA TYR A 14 -24.53 2.42 5.90
C TYR A 14 -26.06 2.54 5.84
N PHE A 15 -26.65 2.76 4.66
CA PHE A 15 -28.11 2.85 4.49
C PHE A 15 -28.76 1.48 4.25
N THR A 16 -28.05 0.52 3.64
CA THR A 16 -28.61 -0.79 3.25
C THR A 16 -28.36 -1.94 4.24
N SER A 17 -27.48 -1.78 5.23
CA SER A 17 -27.27 -2.81 6.26
C SER A 17 -28.55 -3.08 7.06
N PRO A 18 -28.90 -4.36 7.30
CA PRO A 18 -30.10 -4.69 8.07
C PRO A 18 -29.99 -4.16 9.50
N LYS A 19 -31.03 -3.46 9.96
CA LYS A 19 -31.15 -2.98 11.34
C LYS A 19 -31.02 -4.17 12.28
N VAL A 20 -29.98 -4.17 13.12
CA VAL A 20 -29.69 -5.25 14.08
C VAL A 20 -30.93 -5.47 14.97
N PRO A 21 -31.40 -6.71 15.15
CA PRO A 21 -32.52 -6.98 16.05
C PRO A 21 -32.19 -6.49 17.46
N LYS A 22 -33.21 -5.97 18.17
CA LYS A 22 -33.04 -5.46 19.53
C LYS A 22 -32.44 -6.55 20.42
N LYS A 23 -31.48 -6.18 21.28
CA LYS A 23 -31.16 -7.00 22.45
C LYS A 23 -32.42 -7.08 23.31
N GLU A 24 -32.80 -8.28 23.71
CA GLU A 24 -33.80 -8.47 24.76
C GLU A 24 -33.15 -8.24 26.13
N ASP A 25 -33.87 -7.59 27.03
CA ASP A 25 -33.37 -7.29 28.37
C ASP A 25 -33.42 -8.54 29.26
N ASN A 26 -32.25 -9.14 29.50
CA ASN A 26 -32.09 -10.28 30.41
C ASN A 26 -32.45 -9.89 31.86
N LYS A 27 -33.71 -10.09 32.25
CA LYS A 27 -34.10 -10.17 33.66
C LYS A 27 -33.53 -11.45 34.28
N VAL A 28 -32.84 -11.29 35.40
CA VAL A 28 -32.21 -12.40 36.13
C VAL A 28 -33.25 -13.15 36.96
N THR A 29 -33.39 -14.45 36.73
CA THR A 29 -33.98 -15.41 37.67
C THR A 29 -32.92 -16.43 38.11
N LYS A 30 -33.01 -16.90 39.36
CA LYS A 30 -31.96 -17.70 40.01
C LYS A 30 -31.88 -19.14 39.47
N VAL A 31 -30.71 -19.74 39.65
CA VAL A 31 -30.40 -21.15 39.33
C VAL A 31 -30.78 -22.06 40.50
N GLU A 32 -31.32 -23.23 40.18
CA GLU A 32 -31.23 -24.43 41.03
C GLU A 32 -30.89 -25.68 40.17
N SER A 33 -30.68 -26.83 40.80
CA SER A 33 -29.68 -27.84 40.40
C SER A 33 -30.00 -28.82 39.24
N ASN A 34 -28.92 -29.29 38.60
CA ASN A 34 -28.62 -30.61 37.97
C ASN A 34 -29.60 -31.80 38.20
N PRO A 35 -29.65 -32.84 37.32
CA PRO A 35 -28.53 -33.33 36.48
C PRO A 35 -28.86 -33.76 35.01
N LYS A 36 -27.87 -34.39 34.36
CA LYS A 36 -27.84 -35.00 33.00
C LYS A 36 -28.57 -36.39 32.94
N PRO A 37 -28.49 -37.19 31.84
CA PRO A 37 -29.17 -37.02 30.53
C PRO A 37 -29.89 -38.33 30.08
N THR A 38 -30.60 -38.34 28.93
CA THR A 38 -30.86 -39.61 28.20
C THR A 38 -31.20 -39.43 26.71
N THR A 39 -31.02 -40.49 25.92
CA THR A 39 -31.10 -40.56 24.44
C THR A 39 -32.48 -41.03 23.92
N PRO A 40 -32.79 -40.89 22.62
CA PRO A 40 -34.17 -40.86 22.10
C PRO A 40 -34.72 -42.21 21.61
N LYS A 41 -36.04 -42.27 21.31
CA LYS A 41 -36.60 -43.17 20.27
C LYS A 41 -38.01 -42.80 19.74
N ARG A 42 -38.05 -42.63 18.41
CA ARG A 42 -38.91 -43.38 17.46
C ARG A 42 -40.46 -43.24 17.51
N ALA A 43 -40.95 -42.30 16.70
CA ALA A 43 -41.97 -42.42 15.64
C ALA A 43 -43.30 -43.21 15.87
N THR A 44 -44.40 -42.60 15.40
CA THR A 44 -45.44 -43.31 14.64
C THR A 44 -46.17 -42.36 13.67
N ASN A 45 -46.70 -42.93 12.58
CA ASN A 45 -47.43 -42.29 11.47
C ASN A 45 -48.88 -42.87 11.48
N PRO A 46 -49.81 -42.58 10.54
CA PRO A 46 -50.02 -41.43 9.64
C PRO A 46 -51.49 -40.92 9.64
N LYS A 47 -51.85 -39.96 8.76
CA LYS A 47 -52.92 -40.13 7.73
C LYS A 47 -53.26 -38.86 6.89
N THR A 48 -53.09 -38.99 5.58
CA THR A 48 -53.97 -38.57 4.45
C THR A 48 -55.14 -37.60 4.72
N LYS A 49 -55.49 -36.64 3.85
CA LYS A 49 -55.69 -36.73 2.38
C LYS A 49 -55.38 -35.41 1.63
N ALA A 50 -55.42 -35.44 0.29
CA ALA A 50 -55.20 -34.31 -0.61
C ALA A 50 -56.40 -34.04 -1.56
N THR A 51 -56.48 -32.82 -2.12
CA THR A 51 -57.00 -32.41 -3.46
C THR A 51 -56.87 -30.87 -3.54
N VAL A 52 -56.15 -30.18 -4.44
CA VAL A 52 -55.95 -30.24 -5.91
C VAL A 52 -56.99 -29.42 -6.71
N ASN A 53 -56.47 -28.48 -7.53
CA ASN A 53 -57.12 -27.61 -8.55
C ASN A 53 -58.12 -26.52 -8.06
N GLY A 54 -58.23 -25.35 -8.72
CA GLY A 54 -57.40 -24.77 -9.81
C GLY A 54 -58.09 -23.65 -10.62
N LYS A 55 -57.29 -22.97 -11.48
CA LYS A 55 -57.66 -22.16 -12.67
C LYS A 55 -58.34 -20.76 -12.57
N GLU A 56 -57.58 -19.76 -13.07
CA GLU A 56 -57.89 -18.86 -14.21
C GLU A 56 -58.87 -17.66 -14.13
N ASN A 57 -58.25 -16.46 -14.06
CA ASN A 57 -58.23 -15.41 -15.12
C ASN A 57 -59.37 -14.37 -15.36
N LYS A 58 -58.87 -13.19 -15.80
CA LYS A 58 -59.44 -12.12 -16.66
C LYS A 58 -60.33 -10.99 -16.07
N GLU A 59 -59.74 -9.79 -16.11
CA GLU A 59 -60.17 -8.58 -16.85
C GLU A 59 -61.65 -8.11 -16.82
N GLY A 60 -61.86 -6.82 -16.55
CA GLY A 60 -63.13 -6.12 -16.88
C GLY A 60 -63.29 -4.79 -16.13
N SER A 61 -63.58 -3.69 -16.84
CA SER A 61 -63.55 -2.32 -16.30
C SER A 61 -64.92 -1.66 -16.05
N ASN A 62 -64.87 -0.59 -15.25
CA ASN A 62 -65.77 0.57 -15.21
C ASN A 62 -67.15 0.53 -14.48
N THR A 63 -67.43 1.72 -13.92
CA THR A 63 -68.63 2.27 -13.26
C THR A 63 -69.72 2.67 -14.31
N PRO A 64 -70.94 3.24 -14.01
CA PRO A 64 -71.31 4.07 -12.83
C PRO A 64 -72.80 4.17 -12.36
N LYS A 65 -73.07 5.13 -11.44
CA LYS A 65 -74.31 5.94 -11.19
C LYS A 65 -75.41 5.51 -10.18
N ARG A 66 -75.59 6.40 -9.17
CA ARG A 66 -76.87 6.90 -8.56
C ARG A 66 -77.65 5.94 -7.62
N LYS A 67 -78.49 6.39 -6.65
CA LYS A 67 -79.05 7.73 -6.31
C LYS A 67 -79.53 7.83 -4.82
N ARG A 68 -79.76 9.07 -4.33
CA ARG A 68 -80.65 9.52 -3.20
C ARG A 68 -80.21 9.32 -1.72
N GLN A 69 -80.61 10.16 -0.74
CA GLN A 69 -80.95 11.62 -0.72
C GLN A 69 -81.09 12.17 0.74
N GLU A 70 -80.95 13.50 0.92
CA GLU A 70 -81.32 14.34 2.11
C GLU A 70 -80.34 14.30 3.33
N LYS A 71 -80.00 15.39 4.06
CA LYS A 71 -80.31 16.86 4.07
C LYS A 71 -79.31 17.60 5.03
N GLU A 72 -79.10 18.94 5.10
CA GLU A 72 -79.44 20.13 4.29
C GLU A 72 -78.35 21.25 4.41
N LYS A 73 -78.68 22.53 4.73
CA LYS A 73 -77.92 23.80 4.52
C LYS A 73 -78.46 24.99 5.39
N PRO A 74 -78.15 26.32 5.19
CA PRO A 74 -77.13 27.09 4.40
C PRO A 74 -76.31 28.07 5.32
N LYS A 75 -75.58 29.16 4.95
CA LYS A 75 -74.85 29.74 3.76
C LYS A 75 -73.51 30.36 4.34
N VAL A 76 -72.71 31.34 3.88
CA VAL A 76 -72.56 32.39 2.82
C VAL A 76 -71.09 32.19 2.25
N ASP A 77 -70.42 32.77 1.23
CA ASP A 77 -70.38 34.03 0.42
C ASP A 77 -69.96 35.33 1.18
N ASP A 78 -69.36 36.40 0.60
CA ASP A 78 -69.19 36.84 -0.83
C ASP A 78 -67.81 37.53 -1.11
N GLU A 79 -67.60 38.13 -2.31
CA GLU A 79 -66.31 38.62 -2.88
C GLU A 79 -66.06 40.16 -2.89
N SER A 80 -64.84 40.56 -3.32
CA SER A 80 -64.52 41.72 -4.23
C SER A 80 -63.93 43.08 -3.73
N LEU A 81 -62.98 43.58 -4.55
CA LEU A 81 -62.60 44.97 -4.98
C LEU A 81 -62.08 46.12 -4.04
N GLU A 82 -60.93 46.67 -4.50
CA GLU A 82 -60.48 48.08 -4.71
C GLU A 82 -60.69 49.27 -3.71
N ASP A 83 -59.56 49.96 -3.47
CA ASP A 83 -59.30 51.43 -3.47
C ASP A 83 -59.53 52.45 -2.30
N VAL A 84 -58.49 53.31 -2.17
CA VAL A 84 -58.46 54.78 -1.84
C VAL A 84 -58.58 55.34 -0.39
N ASP A 85 -57.45 55.94 0.05
CA ASP A 85 -57.19 57.14 0.90
C ASP A 85 -57.76 57.42 2.33
N LYS A 86 -56.79 57.66 3.24
CA LYS A 86 -56.59 58.84 4.14
C LYS A 86 -57.27 59.07 5.52
N ASP A 87 -56.35 59.26 6.49
CA ASP A 87 -56.24 60.36 7.48
C ASP A 87 -56.85 60.34 8.91
N GLU A 88 -56.20 61.17 9.75
CA GLU A 88 -56.45 61.65 11.13
C GLU A 88 -56.10 60.80 12.40
N GLU A 89 -54.89 61.11 12.90
CA GLU A 89 -54.33 61.16 14.26
C GLU A 89 -54.99 60.53 15.53
N THR A 90 -54.21 59.61 16.11
CA THR A 90 -53.76 59.41 17.53
C THR A 90 -54.39 60.19 18.71
N PRO A 91 -54.34 59.61 19.94
CA PRO A 91 -53.22 60.01 20.82
C PRO A 91 -52.67 58.97 21.84
N LYS A 92 -51.35 58.68 21.75
CA LYS A 92 -50.35 58.64 22.89
C LYS A 92 -50.56 57.54 23.98
N LYS A 93 -49.58 57.02 24.74
CA LYS A 93 -48.10 57.13 24.92
C LYS A 93 -47.66 55.81 25.65
N THR A 94 -46.41 55.34 25.71
CA THR A 94 -45.16 56.01 26.16
C THR A 94 -43.94 55.61 25.31
N LYS A 95 -42.74 56.17 25.60
CA LYS A 95 -41.60 56.21 24.65
C LYS A 95 -40.28 55.62 25.19
N ARG A 96 -39.51 55.00 24.28
CA ARG A 96 -38.04 54.89 24.34
C ARG A 96 -37.36 56.14 23.73
N ARG A 97 -36.14 56.48 24.15
CA ARG A 97 -35.00 57.08 23.38
C ARG A 97 -33.73 56.94 24.27
N ARG A 98 -32.52 56.53 23.83
CA ARG A 98 -31.59 56.92 22.72
C ARG A 98 -30.68 58.11 23.06
N ILE A 99 -29.35 57.92 22.89
CA ILE A 99 -28.23 58.85 22.56
C ILE A 99 -26.93 58.05 22.91
N ILE A 100 -26.06 57.61 21.99
CA ILE A 100 -25.05 58.27 21.09
C ILE A 100 -23.62 58.23 21.69
N ILE A 101 -22.62 58.20 20.80
CA ILE A 101 -21.20 57.81 20.95
C ILE A 101 -20.31 59.09 21.02
N PRO A 102 -19.17 59.11 21.75
CA PRO A 102 -17.86 59.11 21.06
C PRO A 102 -16.73 58.35 21.82
N SER A 103 -15.49 58.51 21.35
CA SER A 103 -14.25 57.77 21.68
C SER A 103 -13.21 58.61 22.46
N ASP A 104 -12.03 57.98 22.70
CA ASP A 104 -10.75 58.59 23.08
C ASP A 104 -10.63 59.06 24.55
N GLU A 105 -9.45 59.14 25.20
CA GLU A 105 -8.06 59.01 24.71
C GLU A 105 -7.13 58.29 25.74
N SER A 106 -5.84 58.22 25.42
CA SER A 106 -4.71 57.53 26.09
C SER A 106 -4.63 57.50 27.63
N GLY A 107 -4.15 56.37 28.16
CA GLY A 107 -3.44 56.26 29.44
C GLY A 107 -2.28 55.26 29.29
N ASP A 108 -1.06 55.68 29.61
CA ASP A 108 0.17 54.89 29.57
C ASP A 108 0.64 54.70 31.01
N ASP A 109 0.87 53.46 31.45
CA ASP A 109 1.57 53.15 32.69
C ASP A 109 2.12 51.72 32.62
N SER A 110 3.45 51.63 32.58
CA SER A 110 4.20 50.39 32.72
C SER A 110 4.72 50.28 34.15
N ASP A 111 4.32 49.26 34.90
CA ASP A 111 4.95 48.92 36.17
C ASP A 111 5.79 47.63 36.03
N GLU A 112 7.09 47.77 36.28
CA GLU A 112 8.10 46.71 36.28
C GLU A 112 8.29 46.19 37.71
N TYR A 113 8.16 44.87 37.95
CA TYR A 113 8.45 44.29 39.26
C TYR A 113 9.76 43.50 39.28
N LYS A 114 10.73 44.06 40.01
CA LYS A 114 12.10 43.60 40.33
C LYS A 114 12.58 44.38 41.56
N PRO A 115 13.67 43.98 42.24
CA PRO A 115 14.15 42.62 42.50
C PRO A 115 14.51 42.42 43.99
N GLY A 116 15.14 41.28 44.32
CA GLY A 116 16.15 41.19 45.38
C GLY A 116 15.71 40.73 46.78
N ASP A 117 16.65 40.32 47.65
CA ASP A 117 18.05 39.92 47.38
C ASP A 117 18.68 39.19 48.60
N GLU A 118 19.96 38.80 48.47
CA GLU A 118 20.91 38.35 49.52
C GLU A 118 20.65 36.92 50.12
N ASP A 119 21.67 36.09 50.42
CA ASP A 119 23.12 36.38 50.58
C ASP A 119 24.07 35.16 50.33
N ALA A 120 25.39 35.46 50.27
CA ALA A 120 26.58 34.61 50.52
C ALA A 120 27.16 33.58 49.48
N GLU A 121 28.18 34.05 48.73
CA GLU A 121 29.59 33.55 48.65
C GLU A 121 30.02 32.18 48.03
N ASP A 122 30.48 32.26 46.77
CA ASP A 122 31.90 32.25 46.30
C ASP A 122 32.75 30.96 46.00
N SER A 123 33.71 31.14 45.08
CA SER A 123 34.97 30.40 44.82
C SER A 123 35.04 29.14 43.92
N ASP A 124 35.15 29.38 42.61
CA ASP A 124 36.35 29.11 41.76
C ASP A 124 36.82 27.69 41.32
N ALA A 125 37.75 27.74 40.35
CA ALA A 125 38.70 26.72 39.85
C ALA A 125 38.26 25.68 38.79
N SER A 126 39.20 25.41 37.88
CA SER A 126 39.12 24.46 36.75
C SER A 126 40.41 23.64 36.67
N ILE A 127 40.41 22.48 35.98
CA ILE A 127 41.46 22.04 35.02
C ILE A 127 41.19 20.62 34.45
N SER A 128 41.84 20.33 33.33
CA SER A 128 41.74 19.13 32.48
C SER A 128 42.52 17.89 32.97
N SER A 129 42.28 16.78 32.28
CA SER A 129 43.09 15.54 32.12
C SER A 129 42.84 14.37 33.11
N GLY A 130 42.97 13.11 32.68
CA GLY A 130 43.36 12.63 31.34
C GLY A 130 43.12 11.13 31.08
N VAL A 131 43.35 10.72 29.83
CA VAL A 131 43.23 9.36 29.27
C VAL A 131 44.63 8.72 29.26
N PRO A 132 44.80 7.42 29.60
CA PRO A 132 45.05 6.44 28.52
C PRO A 132 44.45 5.04 28.71
N THR A 133 44.42 4.30 27.60
CA THR A 133 44.01 2.91 27.43
C THR A 133 45.21 1.97 27.24
N SER A 134 45.09 0.71 27.67
CA SER A 134 45.88 -0.42 27.14
C SER A 134 45.25 -1.76 27.54
N GLU A 135 44.97 -2.62 26.55
CA GLU A 135 45.63 -3.93 26.30
C GLU A 135 46.01 -4.84 27.49
N ALA A 136 45.93 -6.18 27.40
CA ALA A 136 45.33 -7.06 26.38
C ALA A 136 45.22 -8.54 26.88
N ASP A 137 44.54 -9.35 26.07
CA ASP A 137 44.88 -10.75 25.73
C ASP A 137 44.57 -11.96 26.65
N THR A 138 44.55 -13.12 25.98
CA THR A 138 44.78 -14.51 26.45
C THR A 138 43.77 -15.27 27.33
N THR A 139 42.94 -16.06 26.63
CA THR A 139 42.85 -17.54 26.70
C THR A 139 42.26 -18.32 27.91
N LEU A 140 41.30 -19.17 27.52
CA LEU A 140 41.19 -20.63 27.78
C LEU A 140 40.50 -21.21 29.04
N ASP A 141 39.82 -22.32 28.72
CA ASP A 141 39.66 -23.59 29.44
C ASP A 141 38.56 -23.87 30.51
N THR A 142 37.65 -24.75 30.05
CA THR A 142 37.16 -25.99 30.69
C THR A 142 35.97 -25.99 31.67
N GLN A 143 34.85 -26.50 31.13
CA GLN A 143 34.14 -27.74 31.53
C GLN A 143 33.48 -27.90 32.92
N THR A 144 32.19 -28.30 32.88
CA THR A 144 31.48 -29.35 33.68
C THR A 144 31.42 -29.27 35.24
N GLU A 145 30.42 -29.81 35.95
CA GLU A 145 29.03 -30.26 35.67
C GLU A 145 28.23 -30.35 37.01
N ASP A 146 26.89 -30.43 36.91
CA ASP A 146 25.93 -31.07 37.84
C ASP A 146 25.62 -30.54 39.28
N GLU A 147 24.49 -31.08 39.80
CA GLU A 147 23.74 -30.79 41.03
C GLU A 147 24.28 -31.58 42.29
N PRO A 148 23.64 -31.68 43.51
CA PRO A 148 22.31 -31.23 43.97
C PRO A 148 22.14 -30.72 45.44
N THR A 149 20.86 -30.50 45.79
CA THR A 149 20.21 -30.20 47.10
C THR A 149 20.32 -31.38 48.14
N PRO A 150 19.76 -31.37 49.41
CA PRO A 150 18.86 -30.41 50.13
C PRO A 150 19.03 -30.20 51.70
N GLN A 151 18.28 -29.21 52.26
CA GLN A 151 17.49 -29.19 53.55
C GLN A 151 18.08 -29.04 55.01
N LYS A 152 17.39 -28.16 55.80
CA LYS A 152 16.84 -28.26 57.21
C LYS A 152 17.48 -27.62 58.48
N GLU A 153 16.78 -26.59 59.04
CA GLU A 153 16.27 -26.40 60.45
C GLU A 153 17.22 -26.34 61.71
N PRO A 154 16.79 -25.90 62.94
CA PRO A 154 15.57 -25.18 63.42
C PRO A 154 15.85 -23.96 64.40
N ILE A 155 14.92 -23.63 65.34
CA ILE A 155 14.80 -22.33 66.09
C ILE A 155 14.44 -22.49 67.59
N PRO A 156 14.79 -21.55 68.50
CA PRO A 156 13.92 -21.08 69.60
C PRO A 156 13.64 -19.56 69.56
N LYS A 157 12.39 -19.04 69.59
CA LYS A 157 11.30 -19.14 70.62
C LYS A 157 11.71 -18.35 71.89
N ARG A 158 10.96 -17.39 72.47
CA ARG A 158 9.51 -16.97 72.45
C ARG A 158 9.46 -15.41 72.66
N ASN A 159 8.43 -14.61 73.04
CA ASN A 159 7.00 -14.59 73.48
C ASN A 159 6.50 -13.10 73.34
N THR A 160 5.24 -12.63 73.42
CA THR A 160 3.88 -13.19 73.62
C THR A 160 3.00 -13.01 72.35
N GLY A 161 1.86 -12.31 72.16
CA GLY A 161 0.91 -11.49 72.97
C GLY A 161 1.06 -9.96 72.77
N LYS A 162 0.01 -9.11 72.75
CA LYS A 162 -1.47 -9.28 72.77
C LYS A 162 -2.13 -8.55 71.54
N VAL A 163 -3.47 -8.39 71.49
CA VAL A 163 -4.25 -8.49 70.22
C VAL A 163 -5.55 -7.67 70.11
N LYS A 164 -5.83 -7.07 68.93
CA LYS A 164 -7.06 -7.25 68.11
C LYS A 164 -6.78 -6.94 66.62
N LYS A 165 -7.53 -7.54 65.67
CA LYS A 165 -7.10 -7.73 64.26
C LYS A 165 -8.16 -7.33 63.21
N SER A 166 -7.68 -6.86 62.06
CA SER A 166 -8.09 -7.38 60.73
C SER A 166 -7.01 -7.07 59.68
N TRP A 167 -6.44 -8.10 59.04
CA TRP A 167 -5.24 -8.12 58.18
C TRP A 167 -5.28 -9.46 57.37
N PRO A 168 -4.49 -9.65 56.29
CA PRO A 168 -4.18 -8.78 55.15
C PRO A 168 -4.20 -9.59 53.81
N ALA A 169 -3.61 -9.07 52.73
CA ALA A 169 -2.95 -9.89 51.68
C ALA A 169 -1.92 -9.04 50.87
N LYS A 170 -0.70 -9.55 50.62
CA LYS A 170 0.30 -8.90 49.72
C LYS A 170 1.51 -9.81 49.35
N LYS A 171 1.77 -9.98 48.05
CA LYS A 171 3.09 -10.26 47.38
C LYS A 171 3.85 -11.56 47.78
N LYS A 172 4.99 -11.95 47.16
CA LYS A 172 5.68 -11.58 45.87
C LYS A 172 4.96 -12.25 44.67
N ILE A 173 5.39 -12.35 43.40
CA ILE A 173 6.51 -11.86 42.55
C ILE A 173 5.83 -11.37 41.22
N VAL A 174 6.24 -10.37 40.43
CA VAL A 174 7.45 -9.54 40.27
C VAL A 174 8.55 -10.13 39.35
N ASP A 175 8.36 -9.93 38.04
CA ASP A 175 9.37 -9.75 36.96
C ASP A 175 9.04 -8.43 36.24
N ASP A 176 10.04 -7.75 35.66
CA ASP A 176 9.94 -6.34 35.21
C ASP A 176 9.84 -6.16 33.68
N ASP A 177 8.96 -5.26 33.25
CA ASP A 177 9.01 -4.55 31.95
C ASP A 177 8.31 -3.19 32.10
N GLU A 178 9.08 -2.10 32.28
CA GLU A 178 8.53 -0.74 32.35
C GLU A 178 9.48 0.32 31.74
N SER A 179 9.14 0.83 30.55
CA SER A 179 9.61 2.16 30.12
C SER A 179 8.71 2.83 29.07
N ASN A 180 7.44 3.11 29.40
CA ASN A 180 6.62 4.02 28.58
C ASN A 180 5.71 4.93 29.43
N LYS A 181 6.30 6.03 29.94
CA LYS A 181 5.64 6.95 30.89
C LYS A 181 4.62 7.86 30.19
N SER A 182 3.35 7.45 30.21
CA SER A 182 2.23 8.27 29.75
C SER A 182 1.98 9.48 30.66
N PHE A 183 1.96 10.70 30.10
CA PHE A 183 1.44 11.88 30.79
C PHE A 183 -0.04 11.71 31.15
N GLN A 184 -0.39 11.84 32.44
CA GLN A 184 -1.78 11.82 32.88
C GLN A 184 -2.41 13.21 32.76
N MET A 185 -3.42 13.36 31.91
CA MET A 185 -4.33 14.51 31.96
C MET A 185 -5.33 14.33 33.11
N GLN A 186 -5.53 15.39 33.90
CA GLN A 186 -6.47 15.40 35.03
C GLN A 186 -7.92 15.26 34.54
N LYS A 187 -8.74 14.51 35.29
CA LYS A 187 -10.19 14.40 35.05
C LYS A 187 -10.92 15.67 35.49
N ALA A 188 -11.12 16.61 34.57
CA ALA A 188 -12.18 17.61 34.70
C ALA A 188 -13.57 16.94 34.62
N ALA A 189 -14.58 17.52 35.30
CA ALA A 189 -15.91 16.93 35.39
C ALA A 189 -16.68 16.98 34.05
N LEU A 190 -17.44 15.92 33.76
CA LEU A 190 -18.25 15.78 32.54
C LEU A 190 -19.55 16.60 32.62
N PRO A 191 -19.80 17.57 31.73
CA PRO A 191 -21.12 18.19 31.58
C PRO A 191 -22.02 17.27 30.75
N SER A 192 -22.94 16.56 31.41
CA SER A 192 -23.82 15.53 30.83
C SER A 192 -24.46 15.93 29.49
N GLY A 193 -24.04 15.28 28.41
CA GLY A 193 -24.81 15.17 27.16
C GLY A 193 -25.70 13.92 27.19
N PRO A 194 -26.71 13.83 26.30
CA PRO A 194 -27.67 12.73 26.31
C PRO A 194 -26.99 11.39 25.95
N ALA A 195 -27.12 10.40 26.84
CA ALA A 195 -26.52 9.08 26.69
C ALA A 195 -27.59 7.97 26.79
N SER A 196 -28.39 7.79 25.73
CA SER A 196 -29.15 6.55 25.46
C SER A 196 -29.59 6.52 23.98
N GLY A 197 -29.95 5.35 23.47
CA GLY A 197 -30.31 5.14 22.05
C GLY A 197 -31.81 5.35 21.72
N ASN A 198 -32.15 5.05 20.47
CA ASN A 198 -33.48 5.10 19.80
C ASN A 198 -33.89 6.39 19.06
N GLU A 199 -33.15 7.50 19.14
CA GLU A 199 -33.41 8.62 18.23
C GLU A 199 -32.75 8.40 16.85
N SER A 200 -33.56 8.17 15.82
CA SER A 200 -33.10 8.10 14.43
C SER A 200 -32.74 9.51 13.94
N TRP A 201 -31.45 9.75 13.68
CA TRP A 201 -30.90 11.00 13.16
C TRP A 201 -31.70 11.56 11.97
N PRO A 202 -31.84 12.90 11.83
CA PRO A 202 -32.65 13.51 10.77
C PRO A 202 -32.32 13.07 9.35
N HIS A 203 -31.04 12.83 9.02
CA HIS A 203 -30.65 12.38 7.67
C HIS A 203 -31.21 10.99 7.32
N LEU A 204 -31.41 10.11 8.31
CA LEU A 204 -32.04 8.80 8.13
C LEU A 204 -33.56 8.89 7.84
N LYS A 205 -34.16 10.07 8.03
CA LYS A 205 -35.59 10.35 7.74
C LYS A 205 -35.79 11.02 6.38
N LEU A 206 -34.72 11.36 5.64
CA LEU A 206 -34.82 12.06 4.35
C LEU A 206 -35.40 11.12 3.27
N PRO A 207 -36.46 11.51 2.53
CA PRO A 207 -37.14 10.61 1.58
C PRO A 207 -36.27 10.08 0.44
N PHE A 208 -35.31 10.88 -0.03
CA PHE A 208 -34.39 10.52 -1.12
C PHE A 208 -33.19 9.66 -0.67
N LEU A 209 -33.00 9.49 0.64
CA LEU A 209 -31.96 8.62 1.23
C LEU A 209 -32.51 7.27 1.74
N GLN A 210 -33.81 7.02 1.61
CA GLN A 210 -34.37 5.71 1.93
C GLN A 210 -33.86 4.69 0.89
N PRO A 211 -33.42 3.48 1.28
CA PRO A 211 -32.81 2.51 0.36
C PRO A 211 -33.60 2.22 -0.92
N GLU A 212 -34.93 2.20 -0.84
CA GLU A 212 -35.86 1.99 -1.96
C GLU A 212 -35.90 3.16 -2.98
N LYS A 213 -35.43 4.34 -2.57
CA LYS A 213 -35.60 5.65 -3.23
C LYS A 213 -34.30 6.34 -3.60
N ILE A 214 -33.14 5.79 -3.21
CA ILE A 214 -31.82 6.26 -3.66
C ILE A 214 -31.78 6.22 -5.18
N ARG A 215 -31.24 7.29 -5.78
CA ARG A 215 -31.02 7.49 -7.21
C ARG A 215 -29.69 8.20 -7.41
N ASP A 216 -29.02 7.96 -8.54
CA ASP A 216 -27.82 8.67 -8.93
C ASP A 216 -28.12 10.12 -9.38
N ALA A 217 -27.10 10.92 -9.69
CA ALA A 217 -27.30 12.32 -10.07
C ALA A 217 -28.07 12.55 -11.39
N LYS A 218 -28.31 11.49 -12.19
CA LYS A 218 -29.19 11.50 -13.37
C LYS A 218 -30.58 10.89 -13.07
N GLU A 219 -30.94 10.78 -11.80
CA GLU A 219 -32.18 10.19 -11.30
C GLU A 219 -32.38 8.69 -11.59
N ARG A 220 -31.33 7.98 -12.01
CA ARG A 220 -31.39 6.54 -12.30
C ARG A 220 -31.31 5.74 -10.98
N ARG A 221 -32.03 4.63 -10.87
CA ARG A 221 -32.04 3.77 -9.66
C ARG A 221 -30.93 2.69 -9.72
N PRO A 222 -30.55 2.05 -8.60
CA PRO A 222 -29.45 1.06 -8.56
C PRO A 222 -29.58 -0.15 -9.50
N ASP A 223 -30.81 -0.47 -9.92
CA ASP A 223 -31.16 -1.50 -10.90
C ASP A 223 -30.92 -1.09 -12.37
N HIS A 224 -30.64 0.19 -12.64
CA HIS A 224 -30.38 0.69 -13.99
C HIS A 224 -28.95 0.34 -14.48
N PRO A 225 -28.75 -0.17 -15.71
CA PRO A 225 -27.43 -0.57 -16.20
C PRO A 225 -26.36 0.52 -16.10
N GLU A 226 -26.71 1.76 -16.42
CA GLU A 226 -25.78 2.89 -16.34
C GLU A 226 -25.67 3.56 -14.94
N TYR A 227 -26.33 3.04 -13.89
CA TYR A 227 -26.35 3.66 -12.57
C TYR A 227 -24.93 3.99 -12.06
N ASP A 228 -24.72 5.23 -11.59
CA ASP A 228 -23.44 5.68 -11.03
C ASP A 228 -23.47 5.66 -9.49
N PRO A 229 -22.81 4.68 -8.82
CA PRO A 229 -22.77 4.58 -7.37
C PRO A 229 -21.96 5.68 -6.68
N LYS A 230 -21.15 6.47 -7.42
CA LYS A 230 -20.41 7.61 -6.85
C LYS A 230 -21.28 8.84 -6.61
N THR A 231 -22.48 8.90 -7.18
CA THR A 231 -23.32 10.12 -7.19
C THR A 231 -24.68 9.88 -6.52
N ILE A 232 -25.37 10.96 -6.13
CA ILE A 232 -26.74 10.88 -5.62
C ILE A 232 -27.61 12.06 -6.06
N HIS A 233 -28.88 11.82 -6.38
CA HIS A 233 -29.85 12.89 -6.56
C HIS A 233 -30.23 13.52 -5.21
N VAL A 234 -30.01 14.83 -5.08
CA VAL A 234 -30.51 15.65 -3.97
C VAL A 234 -31.53 16.65 -4.53
N PRO A 235 -32.82 16.61 -4.12
CA PRO A 235 -33.84 17.48 -4.69
C PRO A 235 -33.53 18.97 -4.53
N LYS A 236 -33.77 19.76 -5.59
CA LYS A 236 -33.50 21.21 -5.59
C LYS A 236 -34.23 21.94 -4.45
N ASP A 237 -35.50 21.59 -4.22
CA ASP A 237 -36.33 22.12 -3.13
C ASP A 237 -35.77 21.84 -1.74
N PHE A 238 -34.94 20.79 -1.58
CA PHE A 238 -34.22 20.51 -0.34
C PHE A 238 -32.94 21.35 -0.27
N LEU A 239 -32.17 21.44 -1.36
CA LEU A 239 -30.95 22.25 -1.44
C LEU A 239 -31.21 23.74 -1.16
N ASP A 240 -32.25 24.33 -1.73
CA ASP A 240 -32.52 25.77 -1.61
C ASP A 240 -33.12 26.15 -0.23
N LYS A 241 -33.56 25.15 0.55
CA LYS A 241 -33.92 25.27 1.97
C LYS A 241 -32.73 25.14 2.93
N GLN A 242 -31.58 24.62 2.48
CA GLN A 242 -30.38 24.50 3.33
C GLN A 242 -29.75 25.86 3.65
N THR A 243 -28.96 25.90 4.73
CA THR A 243 -28.01 27.00 4.97
C THR A 243 -26.93 27.01 3.87
N PRO A 244 -26.31 28.16 3.54
CA PRO A 244 -25.37 28.24 2.41
C PRO A 244 -24.19 27.24 2.47
N ALA A 245 -23.59 27.04 3.65
CA ALA A 245 -22.51 26.07 3.83
C ALA A 245 -22.99 24.62 3.72
N MET A 246 -24.17 24.29 4.27
CA MET A 246 -24.75 22.95 4.13
C MET A 246 -25.20 22.67 2.70
N ARG A 247 -25.64 23.70 1.95
CA ARG A 247 -25.91 23.59 0.50
C ARG A 247 -24.65 23.30 -0.30
N GLN A 248 -23.52 23.96 0.00
CA GLN A 248 -22.21 23.60 -0.59
C GLN A 248 -21.86 22.13 -0.31
N TRP A 249 -22.03 21.67 0.94
CA TRP A 249 -21.76 20.27 1.32
C TRP A 249 -22.63 19.29 0.52
N TRP A 250 -23.95 19.49 0.45
CA TRP A 250 -24.84 18.60 -0.32
C TRP A 250 -24.58 18.65 -1.83
N ILE A 251 -24.19 19.80 -2.41
CA ILE A 251 -23.82 19.90 -3.83
C ILE A 251 -22.55 19.08 -4.13
N LEU A 252 -21.54 19.12 -3.27
CA LEU A 252 -20.36 18.26 -3.40
C LEU A 252 -20.73 16.78 -3.16
N LYS A 253 -21.63 16.50 -2.21
CA LYS A 253 -22.07 15.13 -1.86
C LYS A 253 -22.92 14.47 -2.97
N THR A 254 -23.60 15.27 -3.79
CA THR A 254 -24.22 14.83 -5.06
C THR A 254 -23.19 14.23 -6.03
N GLN A 255 -21.96 14.74 -6.04
CA GLN A 255 -20.89 14.34 -6.98
C GLN A 255 -20.01 13.20 -6.44
N HIS A 256 -19.74 13.18 -5.13
CA HIS A 256 -18.91 12.18 -4.46
C HIS A 256 -19.62 11.62 -3.22
N TRP A 257 -20.76 10.97 -3.46
CA TRP A 257 -21.61 10.31 -2.47
C TRP A 257 -20.89 9.19 -1.70
N ASP A 258 -19.95 8.52 -2.36
CA ASP A 258 -19.19 7.37 -1.85
C ASP A 258 -18.00 7.75 -0.94
N CYS A 259 -17.65 9.04 -0.89
CA CYS A 259 -16.52 9.56 -0.12
C CYS A 259 -16.97 10.18 1.21
N ILE A 260 -16.23 9.91 2.29
CA ILE A 260 -16.37 10.62 3.57
C ILE A 260 -15.76 12.02 3.43
N PHE A 261 -16.51 13.05 3.78
CA PHE A 261 -16.06 14.44 3.64
C PHE A 261 -15.41 14.95 4.92
N PHE A 262 -14.17 15.41 4.80
CA PHE A 262 -13.54 16.31 5.78
C PHE A 262 -13.77 17.74 5.30
N PHE A 263 -14.82 18.39 5.81
CA PHE A 263 -15.32 19.67 5.30
C PHE A 263 -14.78 20.84 6.12
N LYS A 264 -14.01 21.72 5.49
CA LYS A 264 -13.29 22.80 6.17
C LYS A 264 -14.20 23.91 6.71
N VAL A 265 -14.18 24.13 8.02
CA VAL A 265 -14.90 25.21 8.70
C VAL A 265 -13.92 25.93 9.64
N GLY A 266 -13.22 26.93 9.07
CA GLY A 266 -12.12 27.58 9.75
C GLY A 266 -11.00 26.56 10.05
N LYS A 267 -10.46 26.61 11.28
CA LYS A 267 -9.37 25.73 11.72
C LYS A 267 -9.78 24.24 11.90
N PHE A 268 -11.07 23.90 11.77
CA PHE A 268 -11.57 22.53 11.94
C PHE A 268 -11.97 21.89 10.60
N TYR A 269 -11.80 20.57 10.52
CA TYR A 269 -12.54 19.73 9.59
C TYR A 269 -13.77 19.19 10.31
N GLU A 270 -14.94 19.51 9.79
CA GLU A 270 -16.22 19.02 10.26
C GLU A 270 -16.73 17.89 9.36
N LEU A 271 -17.47 16.95 9.95
CA LEU A 271 -18.14 15.86 9.27
C LEU A 271 -19.61 15.87 9.65
N TYR A 272 -20.49 15.69 8.66
CA TYR A 272 -21.93 15.85 8.83
C TYR A 272 -22.67 14.55 8.53
N HIS A 273 -23.83 14.39 9.18
CA HIS A 273 -24.80 13.34 8.89
C HIS A 273 -24.19 11.92 8.99
N MET A 274 -24.24 11.13 7.92
CA MET A 274 -23.65 9.80 7.83
C MET A 274 -22.13 9.80 7.99
N ASP A 275 -21.42 10.83 7.54
CA ASP A 275 -19.96 10.94 7.67
C ASP A 275 -19.56 11.10 9.14
N ALA A 276 -20.34 11.88 9.91
CA ALA A 276 -20.17 12.01 11.36
C ALA A 276 -20.39 10.67 12.08
N VAL A 277 -21.43 9.92 11.72
CA VAL A 277 -21.72 8.62 12.34
C VAL A 277 -20.62 7.60 12.03
N ILE A 278 -20.06 7.60 10.80
CA ILE A 278 -18.91 6.76 10.48
C ILE A 278 -17.67 7.21 11.27
N ALA A 279 -17.36 8.50 11.33
CA ALA A 279 -16.17 9.00 12.03
C ALA A 279 -16.21 8.76 13.54
N VAL A 280 -17.36 8.93 14.21
CA VAL A 280 -17.52 8.54 15.62
C VAL A 280 -17.23 7.06 15.82
N ASN A 281 -17.84 6.18 15.01
CA ASN A 281 -17.67 4.72 15.11
C ASN A 281 -16.26 4.22 14.70
N ALA A 282 -15.62 4.88 13.73
CA ALA A 282 -14.36 4.42 13.14
C ALA A 282 -13.12 5.10 13.74
N LEU A 283 -13.24 6.30 14.29
CA LEU A 283 -12.12 7.12 14.78
C LEU A 283 -12.20 7.41 16.28
N GLY A 284 -13.33 7.14 16.93
CA GLY A 284 -13.53 7.46 18.35
C GLY A 284 -13.78 8.94 18.64
N LEU A 285 -14.24 9.70 17.64
CA LEU A 285 -14.72 11.07 17.86
C LEU A 285 -15.99 11.07 18.72
N THR A 286 -16.37 12.23 19.24
CA THR A 286 -17.66 12.45 19.93
C THR A 286 -18.61 13.25 19.04
N PHE A 287 -19.92 13.06 19.23
CA PHE A 287 -20.92 13.92 18.60
C PHE A 287 -20.95 15.28 19.31
N MET A 288 -20.97 16.35 18.51
CA MET A 288 -21.20 17.72 18.97
C MET A 288 -22.68 17.90 19.34
N ARG A 289 -22.98 18.85 20.23
CA ARG A 289 -24.37 19.13 20.66
C ARG A 289 -25.19 19.72 19.50
N GLY A 290 -26.24 19.02 19.09
CA GLY A 290 -27.18 19.45 18.05
C GLY A 290 -28.20 18.35 17.72
N GLU A 291 -29.23 18.71 16.94
CA GLU A 291 -30.32 17.78 16.53
C GLU A 291 -29.89 16.78 15.45
N TRP A 292 -28.74 16.99 14.83
CA TRP A 292 -28.24 16.24 13.68
C TRP A 292 -26.81 15.76 13.93
N ALA A 293 -26.46 14.61 13.36
CA ALA A 293 -25.15 13.99 13.58
C ALA A 293 -24.02 14.89 13.07
N HIS A 294 -23.20 15.39 13.98
CA HIS A 294 -22.08 16.29 13.71
C HIS A 294 -20.88 15.88 14.57
N SER A 295 -19.69 15.83 14.00
CA SER A 295 -18.41 15.66 14.69
C SER A 295 -17.30 16.38 13.93
N GLY A 296 -16.23 16.82 14.60
CA GLY A 296 -15.10 17.46 13.93
C GLY A 296 -13.78 17.32 14.67
N PHE A 297 -12.68 17.72 14.02
CA PHE A 297 -11.33 17.72 14.59
C PHE A 297 -10.46 18.87 14.01
N PRO A 298 -9.42 19.34 14.72
CA PRO A 298 -8.59 20.45 14.25
C PRO A 298 -7.66 20.03 13.09
N GLU A 299 -7.33 20.99 12.23
CA GLU A 299 -6.52 20.82 11.01
C GLU A 299 -5.30 19.91 11.16
N VAL A 300 -4.52 20.11 12.22
CA VAL A 300 -3.29 19.35 12.53
C VAL A 300 -3.50 17.83 12.66
N SER A 301 -4.73 17.38 12.94
CA SER A 301 -5.07 15.96 13.12
C SER A 301 -5.45 15.23 11.81
N TYR A 302 -5.46 15.93 10.66
CA TYR A 302 -5.87 15.37 9.37
C TYR A 302 -5.13 14.07 9.00
N GLY A 303 -3.78 14.06 9.10
CA GLY A 303 -2.96 12.93 8.66
C GLY A 303 -3.39 11.62 9.32
N ARG A 304 -3.42 11.60 10.65
CA ARG A 304 -3.91 10.49 11.47
C ARG A 304 -5.34 10.05 11.11
N PHE A 305 -6.30 10.97 11.07
CA PHE A 305 -7.70 10.60 10.86
C PHE A 305 -7.99 10.15 9.42
N SER A 306 -7.30 10.71 8.42
CA SER A 306 -7.36 10.25 7.03
C SER A 306 -6.76 8.85 6.87
N SER A 307 -5.56 8.59 7.42
CA SER A 307 -4.93 7.24 7.47
C SER A 307 -5.89 6.19 8.02
N MET A 308 -6.49 6.46 9.18
CA MET A 308 -7.36 5.52 9.89
C MET A 308 -8.64 5.18 9.11
N LEU A 309 -9.18 6.11 8.31
CA LEU A 309 -10.33 5.82 7.43
C LEU A 309 -9.88 5.09 6.15
N VAL A 310 -8.78 5.51 5.53
CA VAL A 310 -8.28 4.94 4.28
C VAL A 310 -7.89 3.48 4.46
N GLU A 311 -7.15 3.10 5.52
CA GLU A 311 -6.83 1.69 5.77
C GLU A 311 -8.02 0.86 6.26
N LYS A 312 -9.10 1.51 6.74
CA LYS A 312 -10.42 0.86 6.93
C LYS A 312 -11.22 0.73 5.64
N GLY A 313 -10.66 1.11 4.49
CA GLY A 313 -11.24 0.92 3.15
C GLY A 313 -12.22 2.00 2.72
N TYR A 314 -12.35 3.11 3.46
CA TYR A 314 -13.16 4.24 3.05
C TYR A 314 -12.39 5.15 2.06
N LYS A 315 -13.13 5.82 1.16
CA LYS A 315 -12.62 6.98 0.43
C LYS A 315 -12.77 8.24 1.28
N VAL A 316 -11.77 9.12 1.28
CA VAL A 316 -11.79 10.39 2.05
C VAL A 316 -11.57 11.57 1.13
N ALA A 317 -12.53 12.51 1.08
CA ALA A 317 -12.41 13.76 0.33
C ALA A 317 -12.03 14.92 1.26
N ARG A 318 -10.93 15.60 0.94
CA ARG A 318 -10.46 16.82 1.61
C ARG A 318 -11.06 18.04 0.91
N ILE A 319 -11.97 18.74 1.59
CA ILE A 319 -12.69 19.90 1.06
C ILE A 319 -12.25 21.14 1.80
N GLU A 320 -11.47 22.01 1.15
CA GLU A 320 -10.85 23.19 1.77
C GLU A 320 -11.66 24.46 1.52
N GLN A 321 -11.39 25.51 2.31
CA GLN A 321 -11.83 26.87 2.01
C GLN A 321 -10.86 27.48 0.99
N THR A 322 -11.34 27.85 -0.19
CA THR A 322 -10.50 28.42 -1.28
C THR A 322 -10.55 29.95 -1.34
N GLU A 323 -11.16 30.57 -0.33
CA GLU A 323 -11.32 32.01 -0.15
C GLU A 323 -11.28 32.31 1.34
N ASN A 324 -10.77 33.49 1.69
CA ASN A 324 -10.91 34.05 3.04
C ASN A 324 -12.11 35.02 3.11
N PRO A 325 -12.54 35.48 4.30
CA PRO A 325 -13.69 36.37 4.45
C PRO A 325 -13.57 37.72 3.72
N ALA A 326 -12.35 38.24 3.50
CA ALA A 326 -12.13 39.49 2.76
C ALA A 326 -12.33 39.29 1.25
N MET A 327 -11.78 38.22 0.67
CA MET A 327 -12.02 37.84 -0.73
C MET A 327 -13.50 37.56 -0.99
N MET A 328 -14.18 36.94 -0.02
CA MET A 328 -15.63 36.73 -0.07
C MET A 328 -16.39 38.06 -0.06
N ALA A 329 -16.00 39.03 0.76
CA ALA A 329 -16.61 40.37 0.78
C ALA A 329 -16.40 41.10 -0.55
N GLU A 330 -15.16 41.11 -1.08
CA GLU A 330 -14.82 41.71 -2.37
C GLU A 330 -15.63 41.09 -3.54
N ARG A 331 -15.80 39.76 -3.55
CA ARG A 331 -16.69 39.07 -4.50
C ARG A 331 -18.15 39.51 -4.32
N CYS A 332 -18.60 39.71 -3.08
CA CYS A 332 -19.96 40.12 -2.75
C CYS A 332 -20.27 41.57 -3.13
N GLU A 333 -19.26 42.44 -3.18
CA GLU A 333 -19.38 43.83 -3.67
C GLU A 333 -19.42 43.87 -5.20
N LYS A 334 -18.64 43.02 -5.87
CA LYS A 334 -18.53 42.95 -7.34
C LYS A 334 -19.72 42.26 -8.05
N THR A 335 -20.66 41.65 -7.32
CA THR A 335 -21.76 40.85 -7.90
C THR A 335 -23.10 41.04 -7.18
N LYS A 336 -24.22 40.82 -7.89
CA LYS A 336 -25.58 40.89 -7.32
C LYS A 336 -25.86 39.66 -6.46
N THR A 337 -25.43 39.73 -5.19
CA THR A 337 -25.40 38.56 -4.28
C THR A 337 -26.76 38.03 -3.84
N THR A 338 -26.85 36.71 -3.76
CA THR A 338 -27.93 35.96 -3.11
C THR A 338 -27.55 35.62 -1.65
N LYS A 339 -28.45 34.94 -0.93
CA LYS A 339 -28.12 34.37 0.39
C LYS A 339 -27.00 33.31 0.32
N PHE A 340 -26.77 32.68 -0.83
CA PHE A 340 -25.81 31.59 -0.98
C PHE A 340 -24.37 32.06 -1.21
N ASP A 341 -24.20 33.29 -1.69
CA ASP A 341 -22.88 33.87 -2.00
C ASP A 341 -22.19 34.49 -0.77
N LYS A 342 -22.93 34.61 0.35
CA LYS A 342 -22.44 35.16 1.63
C LYS A 342 -21.72 34.12 2.51
N VAL A 343 -21.04 33.17 1.87
CA VAL A 343 -20.09 32.23 2.48
C VAL A 343 -18.87 32.05 1.58
N VAL A 344 -17.71 31.81 2.18
CA VAL A 344 -16.49 31.47 1.43
C VAL A 344 -16.72 30.22 0.56
N LYS A 345 -16.11 30.22 -0.62
CA LYS A 345 -16.10 29.08 -1.54
C LYS A 345 -15.31 27.91 -0.94
N ARG A 346 -15.76 26.70 -1.28
CA ARG A 346 -15.08 25.44 -0.95
C ARG A 346 -15.00 24.58 -2.19
N GLU A 347 -13.88 23.85 -2.31
CA GLU A 347 -13.61 22.94 -3.42
C GLU A 347 -13.01 21.64 -2.86
N ILE A 348 -13.20 20.51 -3.56
CA ILE A 348 -12.45 19.28 -3.27
C ILE A 348 -11.01 19.49 -3.74
N CYS A 349 -10.06 19.43 -2.82
CA CYS A 349 -8.63 19.59 -3.11
C CYS A 349 -7.90 18.26 -3.32
N GLN A 350 -8.44 17.15 -2.81
CA GLN A 350 -7.88 15.81 -2.92
C GLN A 350 -8.91 14.73 -2.53
N ILE A 351 -8.90 13.57 -3.19
CA ILE A 351 -9.60 12.35 -2.75
C ILE A 351 -8.59 11.22 -2.52
N SER A 352 -8.53 10.71 -1.29
CA SER A 352 -7.59 9.68 -0.85
C SER A 352 -8.26 8.32 -0.74
N THR A 353 -7.65 7.31 -1.36
CA THR A 353 -7.99 5.88 -1.26
C THR A 353 -6.71 5.07 -0.99
N ARG A 354 -6.83 3.76 -0.72
CA ARG A 354 -5.66 2.92 -0.42
C ARG A 354 -4.63 2.85 -1.55
N GLY A 355 -5.08 2.99 -2.80
CA GLY A 355 -4.22 3.03 -4.00
C GLY A 355 -4.05 4.42 -4.60
N THR A 356 -4.57 5.48 -3.97
CA THR A 356 -4.42 6.88 -4.44
C THR A 356 -3.89 7.80 -3.34
N ARG A 357 -3.15 7.24 -2.38
CA ARG A 357 -2.47 8.00 -1.33
C ARG A 357 -1.10 8.44 -1.85
N VAL A 358 -0.97 9.74 -2.08
CA VAL A 358 0.34 10.40 -2.30
C VAL A 358 0.95 10.78 -0.95
N ALA A 359 2.27 10.95 -0.87
CA ALA A 359 2.94 11.44 0.33
C ALA A 359 2.77 12.96 0.50
N THR A 360 1.83 13.41 1.34
CA THR A 360 1.57 14.83 1.57
C THR A 360 2.38 15.42 2.74
N ILE A 361 2.30 16.74 2.92
CA ILE A 361 2.77 17.48 4.10
C ILE A 361 1.85 17.32 5.34
N GLN A 362 0.61 16.89 5.13
CA GLN A 362 -0.40 16.71 6.18
C GLN A 362 -0.34 15.30 6.79
N ASP A 363 0.22 14.32 6.09
CA ASP A 363 0.56 13.00 6.62
C ASP A 363 1.54 13.10 7.80
N THR A 364 1.36 12.23 8.80
CA THR A 364 2.16 12.19 10.05
C THR A 364 2.61 10.78 10.43
N GLU A 365 2.31 9.79 9.60
CA GLU A 365 2.58 8.37 9.83
C GLU A 365 3.51 7.87 8.71
N SER A 366 4.40 6.93 9.01
CA SER A 366 5.29 6.35 8.01
C SER A 366 4.50 5.52 6.99
N PHE A 367 4.93 5.59 5.73
CA PHE A 367 4.39 4.74 4.68
C PHE A 367 5.00 3.35 4.77
N SER A 368 4.21 2.31 4.50
CA SER A 368 4.71 0.95 4.27
C SER A 368 5.79 0.95 3.20
N ALA A 369 6.91 0.24 3.42
CA ALA A 369 7.99 0.15 2.45
C ALA A 369 7.51 -0.37 1.08
N HIS A 370 6.76 -1.48 1.08
CA HIS A 370 6.19 -2.06 -0.15
C HIS A 370 5.14 -1.16 -0.81
N SER A 371 5.11 -1.20 -2.14
CA SER A 371 4.23 -0.43 -3.00
C SER A 371 2.74 -0.82 -2.92
N LYS A 372 1.88 0.16 -3.22
CA LYS A 372 0.42 0.02 -3.20
C LYS A 372 -0.18 0.52 -4.52
N TYR A 373 -0.46 -0.40 -5.44
CA TYR A 373 -0.87 -0.05 -6.79
C TYR A 373 -2.37 0.30 -6.91
N LEU A 374 -2.64 1.39 -7.63
CA LEU A 374 -3.83 1.57 -8.45
C LEU A 374 -3.61 0.84 -9.77
N MET A 375 -4.60 0.11 -10.27
CA MET A 375 -4.50 -0.68 -11.50
C MET A 375 -5.80 -0.60 -12.32
N SER A 376 -5.67 -0.30 -13.60
CA SER A 376 -6.71 -0.34 -14.62
C SER A 376 -6.57 -1.60 -15.47
N ILE A 377 -7.69 -2.25 -15.77
CA ILE A 377 -7.77 -3.47 -16.58
C ILE A 377 -8.86 -3.31 -17.65
N VAL A 378 -8.49 -3.57 -18.90
CA VAL A 378 -9.36 -3.66 -20.08
C VAL A 378 -9.26 -5.08 -20.64
N GLU A 379 -10.39 -5.68 -21.02
CA GLU A 379 -10.44 -6.99 -21.68
C GLU A 379 -11.02 -6.86 -23.08
N GLN A 380 -10.39 -7.50 -24.06
CA GLN A 380 -10.95 -7.72 -25.40
C GLN A 380 -10.95 -9.23 -25.68
N GLN A 381 -12.13 -9.82 -25.79
CA GLN A 381 -12.25 -11.24 -26.12
C GLN A 381 -12.17 -11.45 -27.63
N SER A 382 -11.31 -12.36 -28.07
CA SER A 382 -11.17 -12.77 -29.45
C SER A 382 -12.20 -13.85 -29.82
N SER A 383 -12.48 -13.98 -31.12
CA SER A 383 -13.31 -15.06 -31.67
C SER A 383 -12.77 -16.47 -31.36
N THR A 384 -11.47 -16.58 -31.05
CA THR A 384 -10.77 -17.81 -30.65
C THR A 384 -10.98 -18.22 -29.18
N GLN A 385 -11.79 -17.47 -28.42
CA GLN A 385 -11.97 -17.57 -26.95
C GLN A 385 -10.71 -17.23 -26.12
N LEU A 386 -9.64 -16.74 -26.74
CA LEU A 386 -8.52 -16.11 -26.05
C LEU A 386 -8.87 -14.66 -25.71
N SER A 387 -8.24 -14.12 -24.67
CA SER A 387 -8.54 -12.78 -24.14
C SER A 387 -7.29 -11.91 -24.16
N THR A 388 -7.37 -10.76 -24.81
CA THR A 388 -6.30 -9.76 -24.82
C THR A 388 -6.57 -8.73 -23.74
N TYR A 389 -5.60 -8.51 -22.87
CA TYR A 389 -5.70 -7.51 -21.81
C TYR A 389 -4.91 -6.25 -22.15
N GLY A 390 -5.50 -5.10 -21.87
CA GLY A 390 -4.80 -3.83 -21.71
C GLY A 390 -4.71 -3.48 -20.24
N VAL A 391 -3.52 -3.12 -19.76
CA VAL A 391 -3.27 -2.83 -18.35
C VAL A 391 -2.52 -1.51 -18.17
N CYS A 392 -2.87 -0.77 -17.13
CA CYS A 392 -2.08 0.36 -16.67
C CYS A 392 -2.09 0.40 -15.14
N PHE A 393 -0.94 0.53 -14.48
CA PHE A 393 -0.86 0.59 -13.02
C PHE A 393 0.20 1.56 -12.51
N ILE A 394 0.01 2.07 -11.28
CA ILE A 394 0.86 3.10 -10.67
C ILE A 394 0.88 2.96 -9.14
N ASP A 395 2.05 3.10 -8.53
CA ASP A 395 2.16 3.47 -7.12
C ASP A 395 2.13 5.00 -7.00
N THR A 396 1.02 5.55 -6.51
CA THR A 396 0.84 7.02 -6.40
C THR A 396 1.77 7.67 -5.37
N SER A 397 2.48 6.89 -4.55
CA SER A 397 3.51 7.43 -3.64
C SER A 397 4.88 7.61 -4.31
N ILE A 398 5.08 7.04 -5.51
CA ILE A 398 6.33 7.12 -6.29
C ILE A 398 6.11 7.89 -7.60
N GLY A 399 5.04 7.63 -8.35
CA GLY A 399 4.68 8.38 -9.56
C GLY A 399 4.99 7.71 -10.90
N ILE A 400 5.57 6.50 -10.91
CA ILE A 400 5.85 5.74 -12.13
C ILE A 400 4.58 5.03 -12.62
N PHE A 401 4.20 5.27 -13.87
CA PHE A 401 3.14 4.57 -14.58
C PHE A 401 3.71 3.37 -15.35
N TYR A 402 3.11 2.19 -15.17
CA TYR A 402 3.36 1.00 -15.98
C TYR A 402 2.22 0.83 -16.97
N LEU A 403 2.51 0.54 -18.23
CA LEU A 403 1.53 0.23 -19.28
C LEU A 403 1.87 -1.10 -19.94
N GLY A 404 0.88 -1.88 -20.36
CA GLY A 404 1.12 -3.12 -21.11
C GLY A 404 -0.11 -3.59 -21.87
N GLN A 405 0.11 -4.35 -22.95
CA GLN A 405 -0.93 -5.07 -23.68
C GLN A 405 -0.41 -6.46 -24.05
N PHE A 406 -1.19 -7.51 -23.77
CA PHE A 406 -0.82 -8.90 -24.04
C PHE A 406 -2.05 -9.77 -24.27
N GLU A 407 -1.93 -10.76 -25.17
CA GLU A 407 -2.87 -11.89 -25.23
C GLU A 407 -2.59 -12.85 -24.07
N ASP A 408 -3.63 -13.49 -23.54
CA ASP A 408 -3.55 -14.42 -22.40
C ASP A 408 -4.27 -15.74 -22.70
N ASP A 409 -3.88 -16.79 -21.99
CA ASP A 409 -4.39 -18.15 -22.20
C ASP A 409 -5.81 -18.37 -21.64
N ARG A 410 -6.35 -19.57 -21.89
CA ARG A 410 -7.71 -20.00 -21.46
C ARG A 410 -7.88 -20.07 -19.93
N HIS A 411 -6.81 -20.01 -19.16
CA HIS A 411 -6.78 -20.01 -17.70
C HIS A 411 -6.41 -18.64 -17.11
N ASN A 412 -6.06 -17.67 -17.98
CA ASN A 412 -5.58 -16.32 -17.69
C ASN A 412 -4.28 -16.29 -16.87
N SER A 413 -3.31 -17.15 -17.20
CA SER A 413 -2.08 -17.27 -16.40
C SER A 413 -1.21 -16.00 -16.39
N ARG A 414 -1.19 -15.19 -17.45
CA ARG A 414 -0.44 -13.91 -17.50
C ARG A 414 -1.10 -12.87 -16.60
N LEU A 415 -2.42 -12.71 -16.66
CA LEU A 415 -3.18 -11.85 -15.76
C LEU A 415 -2.98 -12.26 -14.29
N LEU A 416 -3.10 -13.55 -13.98
CA LEU A 416 -2.88 -14.08 -12.63
C LEU A 416 -1.46 -13.78 -12.12
N THR A 417 -0.46 -13.95 -12.97
CA THR A 417 0.94 -13.67 -12.67
C THR A 417 1.17 -12.18 -12.42
N MET A 418 0.64 -11.30 -13.28
CA MET A 418 0.68 -9.84 -13.07
C MET A 418 0.05 -9.43 -11.73
N LEU A 419 -1.15 -9.94 -11.40
CA LEU A 419 -1.84 -9.64 -10.14
C LEU A 419 -1.09 -10.20 -8.91
N SER A 420 -0.24 -11.20 -9.08
CA SER A 420 0.60 -11.77 -8.02
C SER A 420 1.89 -10.98 -7.81
N HIS A 421 2.55 -10.57 -8.90
CA HIS A 421 3.73 -9.71 -8.88
C HIS A 421 3.38 -8.30 -8.38
N TYR A 422 2.35 -7.68 -8.96
CA TYR A 422 1.95 -6.27 -8.75
C TYR A 422 0.59 -6.16 -8.05
N THR A 423 0.38 -6.89 -6.94
CA THR A 423 -0.92 -6.98 -6.26
C THR A 423 -1.55 -5.60 -5.98
N PRO A 424 -2.69 -5.26 -6.65
CA PRO A 424 -3.33 -3.96 -6.51
C PRO A 424 -4.19 -3.87 -5.24
N VAL A 425 -4.18 -2.68 -4.62
CA VAL A 425 -5.09 -2.33 -3.53
C VAL A 425 -6.30 -1.51 -4.02
N HIS A 426 -6.26 -1.05 -5.27
CA HIS A 426 -7.38 -0.42 -5.97
C HIS A 426 -7.38 -0.88 -7.44
N VAL A 427 -8.45 -1.54 -7.89
CA VAL A 427 -8.68 -1.93 -9.29
C VAL A 427 -9.82 -1.14 -9.90
N VAL A 428 -9.60 -0.60 -11.11
CA VAL A 428 -10.58 0.14 -11.92
C VAL A 428 -10.81 -0.58 -13.25
N TYR A 429 -12.03 -0.56 -13.77
CA TYR A 429 -12.42 -1.29 -14.99
C TYR A 429 -13.68 -0.70 -15.64
N GLU A 430 -13.89 -0.91 -16.94
CA GLU A 430 -15.11 -0.46 -17.63
C GLU A 430 -16.32 -1.32 -17.20
N LYS A 431 -17.41 -0.66 -16.80
CA LYS A 431 -18.62 -1.29 -16.28
C LYS A 431 -19.32 -2.13 -17.35
N GLY A 432 -19.06 -3.43 -17.33
CA GLY A 432 -19.62 -4.42 -18.27
C GLY A 432 -18.67 -4.89 -19.37
N ASN A 433 -17.42 -4.42 -19.39
CA ASN A 433 -16.38 -4.90 -20.31
C ASN A 433 -15.79 -6.24 -19.87
N LEU A 434 -15.38 -6.36 -18.60
CA LEU A 434 -14.71 -7.55 -18.09
C LEU A 434 -15.64 -8.77 -18.05
N SER A 435 -15.13 -9.92 -18.49
CA SER A 435 -15.87 -11.16 -18.52
C SER A 435 -16.10 -11.76 -17.13
N GLN A 436 -17.02 -12.74 -17.06
CA GLN A 436 -17.32 -13.44 -15.82
C GLN A 436 -16.13 -14.25 -15.27
N VAL A 437 -15.13 -14.58 -16.10
CA VAL A 437 -13.90 -15.25 -15.66
C VAL A 437 -12.96 -14.24 -15.02
N THR A 438 -12.70 -13.11 -15.68
CA THR A 438 -11.85 -12.02 -15.20
C THR A 438 -12.40 -11.41 -13.91
N MET A 439 -13.71 -11.11 -13.87
CA MET A 439 -14.40 -10.63 -12.68
C MET A 439 -14.35 -11.63 -11.52
N LYS A 440 -14.36 -12.93 -11.81
CA LYS A 440 -14.19 -13.99 -10.80
C LYS A 440 -12.75 -14.01 -10.26
N ILE A 441 -11.73 -13.92 -11.11
CA ILE A 441 -10.31 -13.82 -10.72
C ILE A 441 -10.07 -12.59 -9.81
N ILE A 442 -10.55 -11.42 -10.23
CA ILE A 442 -10.49 -10.16 -9.45
C ILE A 442 -11.21 -10.31 -8.10
N ASN A 443 -12.19 -11.21 -7.99
CA ASN A 443 -12.95 -11.46 -6.76
C ASN A 443 -12.37 -12.54 -5.83
N THR A 444 -11.52 -13.45 -6.30
CA THR A 444 -10.93 -14.51 -5.46
C THR A 444 -9.44 -14.32 -5.15
N GLN A 445 -8.64 -13.84 -6.11
CA GLN A 445 -7.17 -13.78 -5.98
C GLN A 445 -6.64 -12.53 -5.27
N LEU A 446 -7.44 -11.46 -5.28
CA LEU A 446 -7.14 -10.18 -4.64
C LEU A 446 -7.69 -10.14 -3.21
N PRO A 447 -6.98 -9.50 -2.26
CA PRO A 447 -7.47 -9.32 -0.90
C PRO A 447 -8.88 -8.73 -0.85
N THR A 448 -9.70 -9.16 0.11
CA THR A 448 -11.04 -8.60 0.35
C THR A 448 -11.04 -7.10 0.69
N THR A 449 -9.87 -6.55 1.02
CA THR A 449 -9.64 -5.12 1.28
C THR A 449 -9.20 -4.31 0.05
N THR A 450 -9.09 -4.93 -1.12
CA THR A 450 -8.83 -4.26 -2.40
C THR A 450 -10.10 -3.55 -2.89
N MET A 451 -10.01 -2.24 -3.13
CA MET A 451 -11.09 -1.43 -3.67
C MET A 451 -11.33 -1.77 -5.15
N LYS A 452 -12.59 -1.80 -5.57
CA LYS A 452 -13.01 -2.21 -6.92
C LYS A 452 -14.01 -1.19 -7.45
N GLU A 453 -13.66 -0.50 -8.53
CA GLU A 453 -14.37 0.68 -9.00
C GLU A 453 -14.70 0.55 -10.50
N ALA A 454 -15.96 0.21 -10.78
CA ALA A 454 -16.48 0.10 -12.13
C ALA A 454 -16.83 1.49 -12.66
N LEU A 455 -16.23 1.87 -13.79
CA LEU A 455 -16.39 3.18 -14.42
C LEU A 455 -17.35 3.11 -15.59
N LEU A 456 -18.18 4.15 -15.76
CA LEU A 456 -19.06 4.29 -16.91
C LEU A 456 -18.26 4.53 -18.20
N LYS A 457 -18.58 3.75 -19.23
CA LYS A 457 -18.01 3.85 -20.58
C LYS A 457 -18.02 5.29 -21.11
N ASP A 458 -16.95 5.65 -21.84
CA ASP A 458 -16.64 6.91 -22.55
C ASP A 458 -16.61 8.18 -21.69
N SER A 459 -17.47 8.28 -20.69
CA SER A 459 -17.60 9.38 -19.73
C SER A 459 -16.53 9.32 -18.63
N GLN A 460 -16.33 8.16 -18.02
CA GLN A 460 -15.37 7.91 -16.94
C GLN A 460 -14.24 6.97 -17.39
N PHE A 461 -14.57 5.86 -18.06
CA PHE A 461 -13.58 5.05 -18.75
C PHE A 461 -13.29 5.69 -20.12
N TRP A 462 -12.21 6.47 -20.22
CA TRP A 462 -11.86 7.17 -21.46
C TRP A 462 -11.23 6.23 -22.49
N SER A 463 -11.61 6.39 -23.75
CA SER A 463 -10.97 5.73 -24.89
C SER A 463 -9.56 6.27 -25.14
N ALA A 464 -8.74 5.50 -25.85
CA ALA A 464 -7.34 5.83 -26.14
C ALA A 464 -7.16 7.22 -26.77
N THR A 465 -7.90 7.54 -27.83
CA THR A 465 -7.89 8.87 -28.46
C THR A 465 -8.24 9.97 -27.46
N LYS A 466 -9.29 9.77 -26.65
CA LYS A 466 -9.75 10.75 -25.66
C LYS A 466 -8.74 11.01 -24.55
N VAL A 467 -7.98 10.01 -24.08
CA VAL A 467 -6.91 10.26 -23.12
C VAL A 467 -5.72 10.96 -23.76
N LEU A 468 -5.35 10.63 -25.00
CA LEU A 468 -4.27 11.33 -25.71
C LEU A 468 -4.62 12.80 -25.96
N GLU A 469 -5.85 13.10 -26.41
CA GLU A 469 -6.41 14.47 -26.45
C GLU A 469 -6.28 15.19 -25.10
N LYS A 470 -6.73 14.56 -23.99
CA LYS A 470 -6.71 15.18 -22.66
C LYS A 470 -5.31 15.32 -22.06
N LEU A 471 -4.36 14.49 -22.45
CA LEU A 471 -2.94 14.64 -22.10
C LEU A 471 -2.25 15.75 -22.92
N HIS A 472 -2.65 15.94 -24.18
CA HIS A 472 -2.13 16.99 -25.08
C HIS A 472 -2.68 18.38 -24.75
N GLU A 473 -4.00 18.50 -24.50
CA GLU A 473 -4.60 19.71 -23.93
C GLU A 473 -4.02 20.07 -22.56
N GLY A 474 -3.64 19.05 -21.79
CA GLY A 474 -3.14 19.16 -20.44
C GLY A 474 -1.75 19.80 -20.34
N GLU A 475 -1.53 20.59 -19.29
CA GLU A 475 -0.25 21.26 -19.06
C GLU A 475 0.85 20.34 -18.48
N TYR A 476 0.58 19.03 -18.42
CA TYR A 476 1.43 18.03 -17.76
C TYR A 476 2.83 17.89 -18.39
N PHE A 477 2.92 17.98 -19.73
CA PHE A 477 4.14 17.63 -20.46
C PHE A 477 4.89 18.82 -21.06
N LYS A 478 4.40 20.05 -20.87
CA LYS A 478 5.11 21.30 -21.21
C LYS A 478 6.35 21.46 -20.31
N TYR A 479 7.29 22.31 -20.70
CA TYR A 479 8.33 22.86 -19.80
C TYR A 479 8.08 24.37 -19.63
N GLU A 480 8.67 25.03 -18.63
CA GLU A 480 8.45 26.46 -18.37
C GLU A 480 8.91 27.39 -19.53
N SER A 481 9.62 26.85 -20.54
CA SER A 481 10.15 27.57 -21.69
C SER A 481 9.98 26.87 -23.06
N SER A 482 9.29 25.73 -23.15
CA SER A 482 9.18 24.94 -24.39
C SER A 482 7.74 24.67 -24.85
N GLU A 483 7.60 24.29 -26.11
CA GLU A 483 6.40 23.65 -26.63
C GLU A 483 6.15 22.28 -25.96
N PHE A 484 4.97 21.72 -26.20
CA PHE A 484 4.57 20.40 -25.73
C PHE A 484 5.41 19.29 -26.38
N SER A 485 5.79 18.27 -25.61
CA SER A 485 6.46 17.08 -26.15
C SER A 485 6.01 15.82 -25.40
N TRP A 486 5.79 14.72 -26.14
CA TRP A 486 5.43 13.42 -25.58
C TRP A 486 6.64 12.77 -24.87
N PRO A 487 6.48 12.21 -23.66
CA PRO A 487 7.55 11.47 -22.98
C PRO A 487 8.07 10.30 -23.83
N GLU A 488 9.39 10.13 -23.90
CA GLU A 488 10.04 9.11 -24.75
C GLU A 488 9.46 7.69 -24.55
N SER A 489 9.23 7.28 -23.30
CA SER A 489 8.67 5.95 -22.99
C SER A 489 7.16 5.82 -23.21
N LEU A 490 6.46 6.89 -23.56
CA LEU A 490 5.06 6.85 -24.02
C LEU A 490 4.95 6.83 -25.56
N LYS A 491 5.96 7.31 -26.29
CA LYS A 491 5.97 7.31 -27.77
C LYS A 491 5.66 5.93 -28.41
N PRO A 492 6.16 4.78 -27.89
CA PRO A 492 5.82 3.45 -28.43
C PRO A 492 4.34 3.03 -28.30
N TYR A 493 3.50 3.85 -27.68
CA TYR A 493 2.05 3.66 -27.57
C TYR A 493 1.26 4.56 -28.53
N LEU A 494 1.92 5.45 -29.26
CA LEU A 494 1.35 6.42 -30.20
C LEU A 494 1.54 5.94 -31.64
N ASN A 495 0.67 6.37 -32.56
CA ASN A 495 0.80 6.03 -33.96
C ASN A 495 1.90 6.88 -34.64
N GLU A 496 2.96 6.25 -35.16
CA GLU A 496 4.07 6.96 -35.84
C GLU A 496 3.62 7.79 -37.07
N ARG A 497 2.45 7.49 -37.64
CA ARG A 497 1.88 8.20 -38.79
C ARG A 497 1.12 9.48 -38.40
N ASP A 498 0.88 9.68 -37.11
CA ASP A 498 0.16 10.83 -36.55
C ASP A 498 1.15 11.83 -35.96
N THR A 499 1.34 12.95 -36.65
CA THR A 499 2.30 13.99 -36.25
C THR A 499 1.94 14.70 -34.94
N LEU A 500 0.73 14.53 -34.42
CA LEU A 500 0.30 15.04 -33.10
C LEU A 500 0.34 13.95 -32.02
N GLY A 501 0.40 12.68 -32.39
CA GLY A 501 0.36 11.53 -31.47
C GLY A 501 -0.95 11.43 -30.69
N LEU A 502 -2.09 11.78 -31.30
CA LEU A 502 -3.42 11.73 -30.69
C LEU A 502 -4.13 10.39 -30.92
N SER A 503 -3.63 9.58 -31.85
CA SER A 503 -4.04 8.20 -32.09
C SER A 503 -3.03 7.20 -31.48
N PRO A 504 -3.52 6.08 -30.91
CA PRO A 504 -2.64 5.04 -30.36
C PRO A 504 -2.02 4.18 -31.48
N ALA A 505 -0.94 3.48 -31.16
CA ALA A 505 -0.45 2.36 -31.98
C ALA A 505 -1.47 1.20 -31.97
N ASP A 506 -1.66 0.56 -33.12
CA ASP A 506 -2.72 -0.43 -33.35
C ASP A 506 -2.64 -1.63 -32.38
N ASP A 507 -1.43 -2.06 -32.04
CA ASP A 507 -1.15 -3.18 -31.12
C ASP A 507 -0.98 -2.74 -29.65
N LYS A 508 -1.31 -1.49 -29.32
CA LYS A 508 -1.26 -0.89 -27.96
C LYS A 508 -2.56 -0.20 -27.54
N GLN A 509 -3.61 -0.20 -28.36
CA GLN A 509 -4.87 0.50 -28.10
C GLN A 509 -5.49 0.17 -26.73
N LEU A 510 -5.42 -1.09 -26.26
CA LEU A 510 -5.97 -1.49 -24.96
C LEU A 510 -5.14 -0.96 -23.78
N ALA A 511 -3.81 -0.87 -23.92
CA ALA A 511 -2.95 -0.25 -22.91
C ALA A 511 -3.26 1.25 -22.76
N VAL A 512 -3.52 1.95 -23.87
CA VAL A 512 -3.88 3.38 -23.85
C VAL A 512 -5.33 3.58 -23.35
N ASN A 513 -6.27 2.68 -23.67
CA ASN A 513 -7.59 2.65 -23.01
C ASN A 513 -7.43 2.48 -21.48
N ALA A 514 -6.56 1.55 -21.03
CA ALA A 514 -6.33 1.33 -19.60
C ALA A 514 -5.71 2.55 -18.92
N LEU A 515 -4.77 3.25 -19.57
CA LEU A 515 -4.25 4.54 -19.14
C LEU A 515 -5.38 5.57 -18.99
N GLY A 516 -6.34 5.62 -19.91
CA GLY A 516 -7.48 6.53 -19.87
C GLY A 516 -8.28 6.50 -18.57
N ALA A 517 -8.54 5.31 -18.03
CA ALA A 517 -9.21 5.15 -16.74
C ALA A 517 -8.34 5.50 -15.53
N CYS A 518 -7.03 5.21 -15.58
CA CYS A 518 -6.08 5.66 -14.56
C CYS A 518 -6.01 7.20 -14.51
N VAL A 519 -5.84 7.85 -15.68
CA VAL A 519 -5.79 9.32 -15.81
C VAL A 519 -7.11 9.93 -15.36
N TYR A 520 -8.27 9.41 -15.79
CA TYR A 520 -9.57 9.86 -15.29
C TYR A 520 -9.65 9.85 -13.77
N ILE A 521 -9.28 8.74 -13.11
CA ILE A 521 -9.34 8.63 -11.64
C ILE A 521 -8.38 9.62 -10.96
N LEU A 522 -7.18 9.84 -11.49
CA LEU A 522 -6.24 10.82 -10.93
C LEU A 522 -6.74 12.27 -11.14
N THR A 523 -7.40 12.58 -12.25
CA THR A 523 -8.03 13.89 -12.49
C THR A 523 -9.30 14.09 -11.64
N ASP A 524 -10.11 13.04 -11.46
CA ASP A 524 -11.28 13.02 -10.58
C ASP A 524 -10.85 13.28 -9.12
N TYR A 525 -9.79 12.60 -8.67
CA TYR A 525 -9.29 12.68 -7.29
C TYR A 525 -8.29 13.82 -7.02
N LYS A 526 -7.98 14.65 -8.03
CA LYS A 526 -7.12 15.84 -7.92
C LYS A 526 -5.68 15.49 -7.52
N LEU A 527 -5.08 14.62 -8.34
CA LEU A 527 -3.72 14.05 -8.21
C LEU A 527 -2.95 14.05 -9.54
N ASP A 528 -3.63 14.24 -10.67
CA ASP A 528 -3.10 14.28 -12.03
C ASP A 528 -1.89 15.21 -12.19
N GLN A 529 -2.01 16.46 -11.73
CA GLN A 529 -0.95 17.47 -11.77
C GLN A 529 0.29 17.10 -10.94
N GLN A 530 0.17 16.21 -9.95
CA GLN A 530 1.27 15.77 -9.11
C GLN A 530 2.05 14.57 -9.71
N LEU A 531 1.37 13.73 -10.50
CA LEU A 531 1.91 12.46 -10.97
C LEU A 531 2.30 12.50 -12.45
N LEU A 532 1.44 13.03 -13.32
CA LEU A 532 1.73 13.10 -14.77
C LEU A 532 2.88 14.08 -15.08
N ALA A 533 3.03 15.15 -14.31
CA ALA A 533 4.11 16.13 -14.46
C ALA A 533 5.53 15.54 -14.30
N GLN A 534 5.66 14.36 -13.68
CA GLN A 534 6.92 13.63 -13.54
C GLN A 534 7.39 12.98 -14.86
N LYS A 535 6.47 12.81 -15.83
CA LYS A 535 6.71 12.24 -17.16
C LYS A 535 7.27 10.80 -17.16
N LYS A 536 7.12 10.05 -16.06
CA LYS A 536 7.67 8.70 -15.88
C LYS A 536 6.67 7.59 -16.25
N PHE A 537 6.88 7.02 -17.44
CA PHE A 537 6.17 5.86 -17.95
C PHE A 537 7.16 4.69 -18.17
N GLN A 538 6.71 3.45 -18.00
CA GLN A 538 7.46 2.22 -18.22
C GLN A 538 6.57 1.16 -18.88
N THR A 539 7.15 0.27 -19.69
CA THR A 539 6.43 -0.85 -20.32
C THR A 539 6.46 -2.08 -19.42
N TYR A 540 5.27 -2.55 -19.04
CA TYR A 540 5.06 -3.88 -18.48
C TYR A 540 4.95 -4.92 -19.61
N VAL A 541 5.87 -5.88 -19.59
CA VAL A 541 5.84 -7.10 -20.40
C VAL A 541 5.58 -8.29 -19.45
N PRO A 542 4.70 -9.25 -19.81
CA PRO A 542 4.58 -10.52 -19.08
C PRO A 542 5.93 -11.25 -19.00
N PRO A 543 6.28 -11.91 -17.87
CA PRO A 543 7.61 -12.52 -17.71
C PRO A 543 7.94 -13.59 -18.76
N ASP A 544 6.93 -14.23 -19.35
CA ASP A 544 7.07 -15.28 -20.37
C ASP A 544 7.11 -14.74 -21.82
N MET A 545 7.09 -13.41 -22.00
CA MET A 545 7.23 -12.75 -23.30
C MET A 545 8.58 -12.03 -23.40
N ASN A 546 9.35 -12.35 -24.43
CA ASN A 546 10.52 -11.56 -24.80
C ASN A 546 10.14 -10.24 -25.45
N VAL A 547 10.95 -9.21 -25.23
CA VAL A 547 10.96 -8.03 -26.11
C VAL A 547 11.53 -8.46 -27.46
N ALA A 548 10.75 -8.31 -28.53
CA ALA A 548 11.06 -8.87 -29.84
C ALA A 548 12.05 -7.99 -30.62
N ASP A 549 13.32 -8.02 -30.21
CA ASP A 549 14.41 -7.28 -30.86
C ASP A 549 14.86 -7.99 -32.17
N GLY A 550 14.05 -7.84 -33.22
CA GLY A 550 14.41 -8.22 -34.60
C GLY A 550 14.42 -9.73 -34.91
N GLN A 551 13.23 -10.34 -35.05
CA GLN A 551 12.96 -11.69 -35.59
C GLN A 551 13.59 -12.91 -34.87
N ASN A 552 14.66 -12.76 -34.08
CA ASN A 552 15.21 -13.82 -33.24
C ASN A 552 14.59 -13.79 -31.84
N ILE A 553 13.96 -14.90 -31.43
CA ILE A 553 13.54 -15.09 -30.04
C ILE A 553 14.77 -15.50 -29.24
N GLY A 554 15.44 -14.52 -28.61
CA GLY A 554 16.57 -14.76 -27.71
C GLY A 554 16.17 -15.54 -26.44
N PRO A 555 17.15 -15.96 -25.62
CA PRO A 555 16.85 -16.54 -24.31
C PRO A 555 16.08 -15.53 -23.44
N LEU A 556 15.13 -16.03 -22.64
CA LEU A 556 14.41 -15.22 -21.66
C LEU A 556 15.39 -14.51 -20.73
N ALA A 557 15.23 -13.19 -20.55
CA ALA A 557 16.12 -12.42 -19.69
C ALA A 557 15.94 -12.73 -18.19
N ASN A 558 14.73 -13.13 -17.79
CA ASN A 558 14.35 -13.42 -16.41
C ASN A 558 13.55 -14.72 -16.33
N MET A 559 13.65 -15.37 -15.17
CA MET A 559 12.97 -16.60 -14.82
C MET A 559 11.47 -16.34 -14.61
N VAL A 560 10.63 -17.13 -15.27
CA VAL A 560 9.18 -17.06 -15.10
C VAL A 560 8.77 -17.76 -13.81
N ILE A 561 8.18 -16.98 -12.89
CA ILE A 561 7.49 -17.49 -11.71
C ILE A 561 6.03 -17.02 -11.79
N ASP A 562 5.12 -17.95 -12.03
CA ASP A 562 3.69 -17.67 -12.14
C ASP A 562 2.98 -17.62 -10.77
N ALA A 563 1.70 -17.24 -10.80
CA ALA A 563 0.85 -17.12 -9.60
C ALA A 563 0.75 -18.43 -8.78
N VAL A 564 0.81 -19.58 -9.45
CA VAL A 564 0.70 -20.89 -8.81
C VAL A 564 2.01 -21.21 -8.10
N ALA A 565 3.16 -21.01 -8.76
CA ALA A 565 4.48 -21.11 -8.15
C ALA A 565 4.69 -20.16 -6.95
N ILE A 566 4.29 -18.88 -7.08
CA ILE A 566 4.34 -17.89 -5.98
C ILE A 566 3.57 -18.38 -4.73
N THR A 567 2.43 -19.03 -4.94
CA THR A 567 1.57 -19.53 -3.85
C THR A 567 2.09 -20.84 -3.27
N ASN A 568 2.44 -21.80 -4.12
CA ASN A 568 2.84 -23.16 -3.72
C ASN A 568 4.20 -23.23 -3.04
N LEU A 569 5.13 -22.33 -3.41
CA LEU A 569 6.44 -22.16 -2.79
C LEU A 569 6.44 -21.07 -1.68
N ASN A 570 5.30 -20.42 -1.43
CA ASN A 570 5.11 -19.38 -0.42
C ASN A 570 6.11 -18.20 -0.54
N ILE A 571 6.24 -17.62 -1.73
CA ILE A 571 7.31 -16.67 -2.06
C ILE A 571 7.05 -15.26 -1.48
N LEU A 572 5.82 -14.76 -1.59
CA LEU A 572 5.47 -13.33 -1.37
C LEU A 572 4.41 -13.07 -0.28
N ARG A 573 3.81 -14.10 0.32
CA ARG A 573 2.65 -13.97 1.23
C ARG A 573 2.84 -14.84 2.48
N GLY A 574 2.25 -14.42 3.60
CA GLY A 574 2.36 -15.10 4.90
C GLY A 574 3.50 -14.57 5.76
N SER A 575 3.56 -15.03 7.02
CA SER A 575 4.56 -14.61 8.02
C SER A 575 5.94 -15.28 7.87
N CYS A 576 6.02 -16.35 7.08
CA CYS A 576 7.22 -17.15 6.84
C CYS A 576 7.34 -17.43 5.34
N SER A 577 7.57 -16.36 4.58
CA SER A 577 7.73 -16.36 3.12
C SER A 577 9.20 -16.17 2.71
N LEU A 578 9.55 -16.51 1.46
CA LEU A 578 10.91 -16.28 0.95
C LEU A 578 11.31 -14.79 1.05
N LEU A 579 10.41 -13.87 0.68
CA LEU A 579 10.63 -12.43 0.81
C LEU A 579 10.95 -12.03 2.26
N THR A 580 10.19 -12.51 3.24
CA THR A 580 10.40 -12.17 4.66
C THR A 580 11.65 -12.82 5.29
N ILE A 581 12.31 -13.74 4.58
CA ILE A 581 13.53 -14.43 5.04
C ILE A 581 14.77 -13.82 4.38
N LEU A 582 14.66 -13.34 3.14
CA LEU A 582 15.74 -12.61 2.47
C LEU A 582 15.77 -11.10 2.79
N ASP A 583 14.73 -10.56 3.44
CA ASP A 583 14.59 -9.12 3.73
C ASP A 583 15.32 -8.66 5.02
N HIS A 584 16.64 -8.58 4.90
CA HIS A 584 17.53 -7.88 5.82
C HIS A 584 17.83 -6.43 5.36
N CYS A 585 17.16 -5.91 4.31
CA CYS A 585 17.38 -4.56 3.77
C CYS A 585 17.10 -3.47 4.82
N CYS A 586 17.95 -2.45 4.88
CA CYS A 586 17.79 -1.32 5.78
C CYS A 586 16.84 -0.25 5.22
N THR A 587 16.78 -0.07 3.91
CA THR A 587 16.07 1.04 3.24
C THR A 587 14.69 0.64 2.69
N ALA A 588 13.77 1.59 2.62
CA ALA A 588 12.43 1.35 2.08
C ALA A 588 12.44 1.03 0.57
N PHE A 589 13.41 1.57 -0.19
CA PHE A 589 13.59 1.31 -1.63
C PHE A 589 14.33 0.00 -1.89
N GLY A 590 15.34 -0.38 -1.09
CA GLY A 590 15.93 -1.72 -1.12
C GLY A 590 14.88 -2.82 -0.87
N LYS A 591 13.97 -2.62 0.09
CA LYS A 591 12.81 -3.50 0.34
C LYS A 591 11.82 -3.61 -0.84
N ARG A 592 11.77 -2.61 -1.74
CA ARG A 592 10.99 -2.68 -2.99
C ARG A 592 11.75 -3.45 -4.07
N LEU A 593 13.04 -3.17 -4.24
CA LEU A 593 13.90 -3.82 -5.24
C LEU A 593 14.10 -5.32 -4.95
N LEU A 594 14.31 -5.72 -3.69
CA LEU A 594 14.41 -7.13 -3.28
C LEU A 594 13.17 -7.93 -3.71
N LYS A 595 11.97 -7.35 -3.51
CA LYS A 595 10.72 -7.97 -3.94
C LYS A 595 10.69 -8.14 -5.47
N GLU A 596 11.19 -7.16 -6.24
CA GLU A 596 11.28 -7.32 -7.70
C GLU A 596 12.26 -8.42 -8.10
N TRP A 597 13.47 -8.47 -7.53
CA TRP A 597 14.46 -9.52 -7.79
C TRP A 597 13.93 -10.92 -7.45
N ILE A 598 13.10 -11.05 -6.40
CA ILE A 598 12.44 -12.31 -6.04
C ILE A 598 11.28 -12.67 -6.99
N CYS A 599 10.54 -11.68 -7.53
CA CYS A 599 9.49 -11.92 -8.53
C CYS A 599 10.08 -12.22 -9.93
N ARG A 600 11.28 -11.73 -10.20
CA ARG A 600 12.01 -11.81 -11.47
C ARG A 600 13.49 -12.17 -11.23
N PRO A 601 13.80 -13.44 -10.87
CA PRO A 601 15.18 -13.92 -10.90
C PRO A 601 15.76 -13.83 -12.32
N VAL A 602 17.06 -13.74 -12.46
CA VAL A 602 17.71 -13.50 -13.77
C VAL A 602 18.02 -14.82 -14.46
N CYS A 603 17.83 -14.91 -15.78
CA CYS A 603 18.25 -16.05 -16.61
C CYS A 603 19.51 -15.74 -17.43
N GLN A 604 20.45 -15.00 -16.85
CA GLN A 604 21.70 -14.58 -17.50
C GLN A 604 22.89 -14.89 -16.59
N LYS A 605 23.69 -15.90 -16.97
CA LYS A 605 24.83 -16.39 -16.18
C LYS A 605 25.73 -15.27 -15.66
N ASN A 606 26.14 -14.33 -16.52
CA ASN A 606 27.07 -13.25 -16.15
C ASN A 606 26.51 -12.35 -15.04
N LEU A 607 25.20 -12.06 -15.04
CA LEU A 607 24.57 -11.22 -14.01
C LEU A 607 24.26 -12.01 -12.72
N ILE A 608 24.03 -13.33 -12.82
CA ILE A 608 23.97 -14.21 -11.65
C ILE A 608 25.35 -14.26 -10.96
N MET A 609 26.41 -14.55 -11.72
CA MET A 609 27.79 -14.62 -11.21
C MET A 609 28.24 -13.29 -10.62
N SER A 610 28.00 -12.16 -11.29
CA SER A 610 28.42 -10.85 -10.78
C SER A 610 27.68 -10.43 -9.48
N ARG A 611 26.50 -10.99 -9.21
CA ARG A 611 25.84 -10.88 -7.89
C ARG A 611 26.47 -11.82 -6.85
N GLN A 612 26.80 -13.05 -7.23
CA GLN A 612 27.47 -14.02 -6.36
C GLN A 612 28.85 -13.53 -5.91
N GLU A 613 29.66 -13.01 -6.85
CA GLU A 613 30.96 -12.38 -6.63
C GLU A 613 30.85 -11.23 -5.61
N ALA A 614 29.93 -10.28 -5.86
CA ALA A 614 29.66 -9.17 -4.96
C ALA A 614 29.22 -9.63 -3.57
N ILE A 615 28.35 -10.65 -3.47
CA ILE A 615 27.88 -11.18 -2.19
C ILE A 615 29.02 -11.86 -1.41
N THR A 616 29.91 -12.59 -2.07
CA THR A 616 31.11 -13.16 -1.43
C THR A 616 32.02 -12.06 -0.89
N GLU A 617 32.34 -11.04 -1.70
CA GLU A 617 33.18 -9.91 -1.27
C GLU A 617 32.56 -9.12 -0.09
N LEU A 618 31.23 -8.99 -0.05
CA LEU A 618 30.49 -8.39 1.09
C LEU A 618 30.49 -9.27 2.36
N ILE A 619 30.75 -10.57 2.25
CA ILE A 619 30.89 -11.48 3.40
C ILE A 619 32.30 -11.40 3.96
N ASP A 620 33.31 -11.29 3.09
CA ASP A 620 34.72 -11.12 3.47
C ASP A 620 34.96 -9.74 4.10
N LEU A 621 34.48 -8.66 3.48
CA LEU A 621 34.58 -7.29 3.97
C LEU A 621 33.41 -6.86 4.88
N TYR A 622 32.83 -7.80 5.62
CA TYR A 622 31.62 -7.62 6.45
C TYR A 622 31.65 -6.45 7.45
N HIS A 623 32.84 -6.03 7.91
CA HIS A 623 32.95 -4.85 8.78
C HIS A 623 32.46 -3.58 8.07
N VAL A 624 32.82 -3.40 6.79
CA VAL A 624 32.33 -2.33 5.93
C VAL A 624 30.81 -2.43 5.76
N CYS A 625 30.29 -3.65 5.55
CA CYS A 625 28.87 -3.89 5.42
C CYS A 625 28.10 -3.47 6.69
N GLN A 626 28.64 -3.71 7.88
CA GLN A 626 28.02 -3.26 9.13
C GLN A 626 28.05 -1.74 9.29
N ASP A 627 29.13 -1.05 8.90
CA ASP A 627 29.18 0.41 8.92
C ASP A 627 28.25 1.04 7.86
N ALA A 628 28.17 0.44 6.67
CA ALA A 628 27.18 0.81 5.66
C ALA A 628 25.74 0.61 6.17
N ARG A 629 25.43 -0.52 6.81
CA ARG A 629 24.10 -0.80 7.41
C ARG A 629 23.72 0.22 8.47
N LYS A 630 24.65 0.67 9.33
CA LYS A 630 24.43 1.77 10.28
C LYS A 630 23.96 3.02 9.56
N ILE A 631 24.66 3.45 8.51
CA ILE A 631 24.27 4.65 7.73
C ILE A 631 22.94 4.43 6.99
N LEU A 632 22.79 3.31 6.26
CA LEU A 632 21.57 2.96 5.51
C LEU A 632 20.32 2.98 6.39
N SER A 633 20.42 2.51 7.64
CA SER A 633 19.30 2.51 8.61
C SER A 633 18.80 3.92 9.01
N THR A 634 19.61 4.97 8.78
CA THR A 634 19.24 6.37 9.03
C THR A 634 18.64 7.07 7.81
N LEU A 635 18.69 6.46 6.62
CA LEU A 635 18.19 7.08 5.40
C LEU A 635 16.66 7.11 5.38
N PRO A 636 16.03 8.24 5.00
CA PRO A 636 14.60 8.30 4.75
C PRO A 636 14.23 7.54 3.47
N ASP A 637 12.93 7.38 3.19
CA ASP A 637 12.43 6.86 1.92
C ASP A 637 12.67 7.89 0.78
N LEU A 638 13.93 7.97 0.32
CA LEU A 638 14.42 8.96 -0.64
C LEU A 638 13.62 8.95 -1.95
N GLU A 639 13.26 7.78 -2.48
CA GLU A 639 12.43 7.63 -3.69
C GLU A 639 11.09 8.40 -3.56
N ARG A 640 10.41 8.26 -2.42
CA ARG A 640 9.16 8.99 -2.14
C ARG A 640 9.41 10.47 -1.82
N LEU A 641 10.54 10.83 -1.23
CA LEU A 641 10.92 12.23 -1.02
C LEU A 641 11.16 12.95 -2.35
N LEU A 642 11.81 12.32 -3.34
CA LEU A 642 11.99 12.89 -4.68
C LEU A 642 10.64 13.22 -5.33
N SER A 643 9.71 12.26 -5.33
CA SER A 643 8.34 12.45 -5.85
C SER A 643 7.59 13.57 -5.11
N LYS A 644 7.76 13.66 -3.79
CA LYS A 644 7.17 14.71 -2.94
C LYS A 644 7.75 16.11 -3.20
N ILE A 645 9.07 16.22 -3.33
CA ILE A 645 9.77 17.50 -3.60
C ILE A 645 9.40 18.00 -5.01
N HIS A 646 9.39 17.13 -6.02
CA HIS A 646 8.89 17.45 -7.36
C HIS A 646 7.44 17.98 -7.32
N ALA A 647 6.57 17.31 -6.55
CA ALA A 647 5.18 17.74 -6.34
C ALA A 647 5.02 19.10 -5.59
N HIS A 648 6.11 19.63 -5.00
CA HIS A 648 6.18 20.95 -4.40
C HIS A 648 6.86 22.00 -5.30
N GLY A 649 7.64 21.60 -6.30
CA GLY A 649 8.22 22.51 -7.31
C GLY A 649 7.27 22.90 -8.45
N ASN A 650 6.30 22.04 -8.79
CA ASN A 650 5.39 22.22 -9.93
C ASN A 650 4.57 23.53 -9.84
N ALA A 651 4.85 24.48 -10.74
CA ALA A 651 4.15 25.76 -10.86
C ALA A 651 2.70 25.65 -11.37
N ALA A 652 2.40 24.70 -12.26
CA ALA A 652 1.05 24.48 -12.77
C ALA A 652 0.11 24.04 -11.63
N LYS A 653 0.58 23.14 -10.75
CA LYS A 653 -0.16 22.72 -9.55
C LYS A 653 -0.48 23.90 -8.62
N LEU A 654 0.42 24.87 -8.45
CA LEU A 654 0.14 26.06 -7.63
C LEU A 654 -0.93 26.99 -8.26
N LYS A 655 -0.99 27.06 -9.60
CA LYS A 655 -1.88 27.97 -10.35
C LYS A 655 -3.28 27.39 -10.58
N SER A 656 -3.36 26.19 -11.18
CA SER A 656 -4.63 25.61 -11.65
C SER A 656 -5.36 24.77 -10.59
N HIS A 657 -4.61 24.10 -9.72
CA HIS A 657 -5.16 23.12 -8.77
C HIS A 657 -5.92 23.79 -7.60
N PRO A 658 -7.05 23.22 -7.11
CA PRO A 658 -7.75 23.76 -5.95
C PRO A 658 -6.89 23.84 -4.68
N ASP A 659 -5.98 22.87 -4.50
CA ASP A 659 -5.02 22.83 -3.38
C ASP A 659 -4.06 24.04 -3.37
N GLY A 660 -3.73 24.61 -4.54
CA GLY A 660 -2.93 25.84 -4.65
C GLY A 660 -3.67 27.10 -4.19
N ARG A 661 -5.00 27.04 -4.08
CA ARG A 661 -5.89 28.12 -3.59
C ARG A 661 -6.39 27.89 -2.15
N ALA A 662 -6.00 26.79 -1.51
CA ALA A 662 -6.55 26.38 -0.22
C ALA A 662 -5.96 27.17 0.96
N PHE A 663 -6.85 27.71 1.81
CA PHE A 663 -6.48 28.39 3.05
C PHE A 663 -6.26 27.39 4.19
N MET A 664 -5.01 26.96 4.36
CA MET A 664 -4.55 26.21 5.53
C MET A 664 -4.23 27.18 6.69
N PHE A 665 -4.64 26.85 7.91
CA PHE A 665 -4.36 27.64 9.10
C PHE A 665 -3.03 27.25 9.76
N GLU A 666 -2.47 26.09 9.42
CA GLU A 666 -1.17 25.56 9.90
C GLU A 666 -0.02 25.79 8.89
N MET A 667 -0.10 26.79 7.99
CA MET A 667 0.92 27.02 6.95
C MET A 667 2.36 27.12 7.47
N GLY A 668 2.58 27.75 8.63
CA GLY A 668 3.92 27.81 9.25
C GLY A 668 4.46 26.42 9.61
N THR A 669 3.62 25.59 10.24
CA THR A 669 3.90 24.18 10.55
C THR A 669 4.18 23.38 9.27
N TYR A 670 3.41 23.61 8.20
CA TYR A 670 3.55 22.89 6.94
C TYR A 670 4.76 23.30 6.10
N ASN A 671 5.12 24.59 6.04
CA ASN A 671 6.32 25.03 5.33
C ASN A 671 7.59 24.51 6.03
N LYS A 672 7.64 24.55 7.36
CA LYS A 672 8.72 23.93 8.14
C LYS A 672 8.88 22.44 7.83
N ARG A 673 7.77 21.70 7.65
CA ARG A 673 7.82 20.30 7.19
C ARG A 673 8.38 20.16 5.77
N LYS A 674 7.96 20.97 4.79
CA LYS A 674 8.52 20.93 3.42
C LYS A 674 10.03 21.14 3.42
N ILE A 675 10.49 22.15 4.16
CA ILE A 675 11.91 22.50 4.28
C ILE A 675 12.68 21.38 5.01
N ASN A 676 12.10 20.79 6.05
CA ASN A 676 12.67 19.62 6.72
C ASN A 676 12.79 18.41 5.79
N ASP A 677 11.74 18.09 5.02
CA ASP A 677 11.74 16.98 4.07
C ASP A 677 12.84 17.17 3.01
N PHE A 678 12.99 18.40 2.51
CA PHE A 678 14.03 18.78 1.54
C PHE A 678 15.46 18.71 2.14
N VAL A 679 15.67 19.29 3.32
CA VAL A 679 16.96 19.23 4.03
C VAL A 679 17.32 17.80 4.45
N SER A 680 16.33 16.98 4.81
CA SER A 680 16.52 15.55 5.10
C SER A 680 16.88 14.75 3.84
N CYS A 681 16.33 15.12 2.69
CA CYS A 681 16.69 14.53 1.39
C CYS A 681 18.14 14.85 1.01
N LEU A 682 18.54 16.13 1.09
CA LEU A 682 19.93 16.56 0.85
C LEU A 682 20.93 15.89 1.82
N LYS A 683 20.62 15.87 3.13
CA LYS A 683 21.43 15.16 4.13
C LYS A 683 21.49 13.66 3.86
N GLY A 684 20.40 13.05 3.37
CA GLY A 684 20.38 11.66 2.93
C GLY A 684 21.36 11.40 1.79
N PHE A 685 21.45 12.28 0.79
CA PHE A 685 22.41 12.13 -0.30
C PHE A 685 23.88 12.39 0.13
N ASP A 686 24.13 13.28 1.08
CA ASP A 686 25.46 13.41 1.73
C ASP A 686 25.87 12.14 2.50
N GLN A 687 24.94 11.50 3.21
CA GLN A 687 25.19 10.20 3.84
C GLN A 687 25.42 9.08 2.80
N VAL A 688 24.71 9.10 1.67
CA VAL A 688 24.97 8.20 0.54
C VAL A 688 26.39 8.39 -0.03
N LEU A 689 26.88 9.63 -0.17
CA LEU A 689 28.26 9.87 -0.61
C LEU A 689 29.31 9.35 0.40
N LYS A 690 28.97 9.21 1.69
CA LYS A 690 29.84 8.56 2.68
C LYS A 690 29.82 7.04 2.55
N ILE A 691 28.65 6.46 2.27
CA ILE A 691 28.55 5.03 1.93
C ILE A 691 29.44 4.72 0.73
N MET A 692 29.38 5.48 -0.37
CA MET A 692 30.20 5.17 -1.57
C MET A 692 31.70 5.14 -1.29
N LYS A 693 32.20 6.00 -0.39
CA LYS A 693 33.61 5.99 0.05
C LYS A 693 34.00 4.76 0.84
N LEU A 694 33.08 4.19 1.64
CA LEU A 694 33.32 2.93 2.34
C LEU A 694 33.54 1.76 1.37
N PHE A 695 33.00 1.85 0.14
CA PHE A 695 33.14 0.85 -0.92
C PHE A 695 34.25 1.16 -1.93
N GLU A 696 35.14 2.11 -1.66
CA GLU A 696 36.38 2.30 -2.44
C GLU A 696 37.31 1.05 -2.46
N PRO A 697 37.41 0.23 -1.40
CA PRO A 697 38.28 -0.97 -1.39
C PRO A 697 37.76 -2.20 -2.16
N PHE A 698 36.59 -2.13 -2.82
CA PHE A 698 35.94 -3.28 -3.44
C PHE A 698 36.30 -3.39 -4.93
N GLU A 699 36.56 -4.61 -5.40
CA GLU A 699 37.00 -4.93 -6.76
C GLU A 699 35.90 -5.58 -7.63
N SER A 700 34.84 -6.16 -7.04
CA SER A 700 33.81 -6.85 -7.85
C SER A 700 33.05 -5.89 -8.78
N ASN A 701 32.86 -6.32 -10.04
CA ASN A 701 32.36 -5.47 -11.12
C ASN A 701 31.01 -4.80 -10.80
N LEU A 702 30.11 -5.52 -10.12
CA LEU A 702 28.80 -5.01 -9.74
C LEU A 702 28.86 -3.96 -8.63
N ILE A 703 29.76 -4.11 -7.64
CA ILE A 703 29.92 -3.12 -6.57
C ILE A 703 30.60 -1.88 -7.14
N VAL A 704 31.72 -2.04 -7.87
CA VAL A 704 32.43 -0.95 -8.56
C VAL A 704 31.47 -0.13 -9.45
N ARG A 705 30.65 -0.78 -10.29
CA ARG A 705 29.65 -0.10 -11.13
C ARG A 705 28.44 0.47 -10.37
N THR A 706 28.32 0.17 -9.09
CA THR A 706 27.24 0.67 -8.23
C THR A 706 27.69 1.79 -7.31
N THR A 707 28.99 1.86 -6.96
CA THR A 707 29.50 2.82 -5.96
C THR A 707 30.49 3.84 -6.54
N GLN A 708 31.23 3.51 -7.60
CA GLN A 708 32.22 4.42 -8.19
C GLN A 708 31.62 5.30 -9.30
N LEU A 709 32.29 6.43 -9.54
CA LEU A 709 31.97 7.38 -10.62
C LEU A 709 32.57 6.94 -11.96
N GLU A 710 32.09 7.54 -13.05
CA GLU A 710 32.67 7.41 -14.39
C GLU A 710 34.17 7.81 -14.38
N PRO A 711 35.07 7.09 -15.08
CA PRO A 711 34.80 6.02 -16.05
C PRO A 711 34.77 4.60 -15.46
N ASN A 712 34.94 4.45 -14.14
CA ASN A 712 35.05 3.13 -13.51
C ASN A 712 33.69 2.54 -13.14
N GLY A 713 32.71 3.38 -12.80
CA GLY A 713 31.37 2.98 -12.42
C GLY A 713 30.28 3.96 -12.82
N GLU A 714 29.04 3.59 -12.55
CA GLU A 714 27.84 4.28 -13.04
C GLU A 714 27.13 5.07 -11.92
N PHE A 715 27.81 5.38 -10.82
CA PHE A 715 27.24 6.25 -9.79
C PHE A 715 27.33 7.73 -10.25
N PRO A 716 26.24 8.51 -10.18
CA PRO A 716 26.27 9.91 -10.62
C PRO A 716 26.97 10.82 -9.61
N ASP A 717 27.76 11.82 -10.07
CA ASP A 717 28.32 12.81 -9.14
C ASP A 717 27.24 13.74 -8.58
N LEU A 718 27.01 13.62 -7.27
CA LEU A 718 26.08 14.47 -6.53
C LEU A 718 26.78 15.69 -5.89
N ASN A 719 28.12 15.73 -5.84
CA ASN A 719 28.86 16.73 -5.05
C ASN A 719 28.60 18.16 -5.49
N GLY A 720 28.63 18.42 -6.81
CA GLY A 720 28.37 19.76 -7.34
C GLY A 720 26.98 20.26 -6.95
N THR A 721 25.96 19.41 -7.15
CA THR A 721 24.55 19.75 -6.94
C THR A 721 24.19 19.87 -5.46
N ILE A 722 24.68 18.98 -4.58
CA ILE A 722 24.50 19.11 -3.13
C ILE A 722 25.11 20.42 -2.63
N ARG A 723 26.38 20.68 -2.95
CA ARG A 723 27.10 21.89 -2.51
C ARG A 723 26.46 23.18 -3.05
N HIS A 724 25.80 23.15 -4.20
CA HIS A 724 25.01 24.27 -4.72
C HIS A 724 23.85 24.61 -3.78
N PHE A 725 23.07 23.61 -3.34
CA PHE A 725 21.95 23.86 -2.41
C PHE A 725 22.41 24.22 -0.99
N GLU A 726 23.44 23.55 -0.45
CA GLU A 726 24.03 23.88 0.87
C GLU A 726 24.56 25.32 0.94
N ARG A 727 25.23 25.77 -0.12
CA ARG A 727 25.70 27.17 -0.22
C ARG A 727 24.54 28.12 -0.51
N GLY A 728 23.50 27.66 -1.19
CA GLY A 728 22.43 28.49 -1.73
C GLY A 728 21.50 29.14 -0.70
N PHE A 729 21.30 28.54 0.47
CA PHE A 729 20.48 29.09 1.55
C PHE A 729 21.07 28.75 2.92
N ASP A 730 20.42 29.18 4.00
CA ASP A 730 20.75 28.78 5.38
C ASP A 730 19.66 27.81 5.84
N ALA A 731 20.05 26.55 6.10
CA ALA A 731 19.11 25.49 6.43
C ALA A 731 18.51 25.64 7.84
N GLU A 732 19.26 26.16 8.81
CA GLU A 732 18.78 26.33 10.18
C GLU A 732 17.86 27.53 10.27
N ALA A 733 18.25 28.65 9.67
CA ALA A 733 17.39 29.83 9.55
C ALA A 733 16.12 29.54 8.73
N ALA A 734 16.17 28.70 7.69
CA ALA A 734 15.00 28.31 6.92
C ALA A 734 14.03 27.43 7.73
N LEU A 735 14.53 26.52 8.57
CA LEU A 735 13.72 25.70 9.49
C LEU A 735 13.14 26.54 10.64
N GLU A 736 13.88 27.52 11.15
CA GLU A 736 13.41 28.45 12.16
C GLU A 736 12.29 29.37 11.61
N LYS A 737 12.48 29.94 10.41
CA LYS A 737 11.56 30.93 9.83
C LYS A 737 10.40 30.31 9.04
N GLY A 738 10.58 29.09 8.52
CA GLY A 738 9.59 28.43 7.68
C GLY A 738 9.51 28.96 6.24
N CYS A 739 10.62 29.49 5.71
CA CYS A 739 10.79 29.92 4.32
C CYS A 739 12.28 29.88 3.92
N ILE A 740 12.56 29.51 2.67
CA ILE A 740 13.92 29.50 2.10
C ILE A 740 14.28 30.92 1.62
N ILE A 741 15.22 31.57 2.32
CA ILE A 741 15.80 32.85 1.90
C ILE A 741 17.06 32.54 1.06
N PRO A 742 17.09 32.87 -0.24
CA PRO A 742 18.23 32.61 -1.09
C PRO A 742 19.40 33.57 -0.78
N LYS A 743 20.63 33.07 -0.87
CA LYS A 743 21.84 33.89 -0.84
C LYS A 743 22.10 34.52 -2.21
N LYS A 744 22.92 35.59 -2.24
CA LYS A 744 23.23 36.35 -3.45
C LYS A 744 23.76 35.45 -4.57
N GLY A 745 23.20 35.58 -5.77
CA GLY A 745 23.50 34.77 -6.95
C GLY A 745 22.55 33.59 -7.19
N MET A 746 21.65 33.25 -6.25
CA MET A 746 20.80 32.05 -6.34
C MET A 746 19.43 32.29 -6.97
N ASP A 747 18.86 33.49 -6.83
CA ASP A 747 17.65 33.94 -7.52
C ASP A 747 17.85 35.37 -8.02
N ILE A 748 17.81 35.53 -9.35
CA ILE A 748 18.10 36.78 -10.06
C ILE A 748 17.01 37.84 -9.83
N GLU A 749 15.78 37.43 -9.52
CA GLU A 749 14.68 38.36 -9.21
C GLU A 749 14.78 38.84 -7.77
N TYR A 750 15.08 37.95 -6.82
CA TYR A 750 15.35 38.32 -5.44
C TYR A 750 16.52 39.29 -5.33
N ASP A 751 17.65 39.00 -6.00
CA ASP A 751 18.83 39.88 -6.01
C ASP A 751 18.50 41.27 -6.57
N LYS A 752 17.68 41.36 -7.62
CA LYS A 752 17.20 42.65 -8.18
C LYS A 752 16.36 43.43 -7.17
N VAL A 753 15.45 42.76 -6.45
CA VAL A 753 14.60 43.42 -5.44
C VAL A 753 15.42 43.85 -4.21
N ILE A 754 16.42 43.08 -3.79
CA ILE A 754 17.34 43.49 -2.73
C ILE A 754 18.19 44.69 -3.16
N ALA A 755 18.68 44.72 -4.40
CA ALA A 755 19.37 45.88 -4.96
C ALA A 755 18.47 47.12 -5.10
N GLU A 756 17.19 46.94 -5.46
CA GLU A 756 16.18 48.01 -5.47
C GLU A 756 16.00 48.62 -4.07
N ILE A 757 15.88 47.79 -3.03
CA ILE A 757 15.77 48.20 -1.63
C ILE A 757 17.07 48.88 -1.14
N GLU A 758 18.24 48.41 -1.57
CA GLU A 758 19.53 49.01 -1.23
C GLU A 758 19.70 50.39 -1.88
N GLN A 759 19.32 50.54 -3.15
CA GLN A 759 19.30 51.85 -3.82
C GLN A 759 18.33 52.83 -3.15
N ILE A 760 17.13 52.39 -2.75
CA ILE A 760 16.17 53.25 -2.01
C ILE A 760 16.77 53.75 -0.69
N LYS A 761 17.60 52.96 0.01
CA LYS A 761 18.33 53.42 1.20
C LYS A 761 19.41 54.45 0.87
N ILE A 762 20.17 54.24 -0.21
CA ILE A 762 21.20 55.18 -0.68
C ILE A 762 20.55 56.53 -1.07
N ASP A 763 19.44 56.50 -1.79
CA ASP A 763 18.64 57.68 -2.15
C ASP A 763 18.14 58.40 -0.87
N ALA A 764 17.60 57.66 0.09
CA ALA A 764 17.10 58.20 1.35
C ALA A 764 18.22 58.84 2.20
N ASP A 765 19.41 58.23 2.28
CA ASP A 765 20.56 58.79 3.00
C ASP A 765 21.15 60.02 2.30
N ALA A 766 21.14 60.06 0.96
CA ALA A 766 21.53 61.23 0.18
C ALA A 766 20.56 62.41 0.42
N TYR A 767 19.25 62.13 0.46
CA TYR A 767 18.25 63.12 0.82
C TYR A 767 18.41 63.57 2.28
N LEU A 768 18.62 62.66 3.23
CA LEU A 768 18.83 63.00 4.65
C LEU A 768 20.06 63.90 4.85
N LYS A 769 21.17 63.61 4.17
CA LYS A 769 22.37 64.47 4.17
C LYS A 769 22.07 65.87 3.62
N THR A 770 21.19 65.98 2.63
CA THR A 770 20.72 67.25 2.06
C THR A 770 19.84 68.02 3.06
N GLN A 771 18.93 67.34 3.75
CA GLN A 771 18.09 67.93 4.80
C GLN A 771 18.94 68.42 5.99
N CYS A 772 19.89 67.62 6.48
CA CYS A 772 20.82 68.00 7.54
C CYS A 772 21.63 69.26 7.18
N ARG A 773 22.05 69.40 5.92
CA ARG A 773 22.72 70.62 5.40
C ARG A 773 21.78 71.84 5.39
N PHE A 774 20.55 71.69 4.90
CA PHE A 774 19.56 72.78 4.82
C PHE A 774 19.17 73.32 6.21
N PHE A 775 18.83 72.43 7.15
CA PHE A 775 18.48 72.83 8.50
C PHE A 775 19.70 73.16 9.38
N GLY A 776 20.91 72.70 9.04
CA GLY A 776 22.12 72.92 9.83
C GLY A 776 22.11 72.18 11.16
N ALA A 777 21.49 70.99 11.20
CA ALA A 777 21.30 70.19 12.40
C ALA A 777 21.25 68.69 12.07
N SER A 778 21.44 67.84 13.09
CA SER A 778 21.26 66.39 12.95
C SER A 778 19.77 66.06 12.88
N ILE A 779 19.31 65.68 11.68
CA ILE A 779 17.97 65.15 11.43
C ILE A 779 18.09 63.63 11.31
N LYS A 780 17.04 62.93 11.74
CA LYS A 780 16.92 61.47 11.59
C LYS A 780 15.58 61.13 10.95
N TYR A 781 15.54 60.02 10.22
CA TYR A 781 14.27 59.39 9.89
C TYR A 781 13.66 58.72 11.12
N THR A 782 12.33 58.74 11.21
CA THR A 782 11.57 58.14 12.31
C THR A 782 10.28 57.49 11.79
N GLY A 783 9.59 56.77 12.67
CA GLY A 783 8.38 56.01 12.38
C GLY A 783 8.62 54.63 11.74
N THR A 784 7.58 53.80 11.69
CA THR A 784 7.63 52.40 11.27
C THR A 784 6.53 52.07 10.27
N LYS A 785 6.80 51.15 9.33
CA LYS A 785 5.88 50.72 8.25
C LYS A 785 5.24 51.95 7.57
N LYS A 786 3.94 52.15 7.72
CA LYS A 786 3.16 53.26 7.12
C LYS A 786 3.65 54.67 7.50
N ASN A 787 4.42 54.80 8.59
CA ASN A 787 4.92 56.09 9.08
C ASN A 787 6.44 56.26 8.89
N ALA A 788 7.10 55.40 8.11
CA ALA A 788 8.55 55.51 7.86
C ALA A 788 8.93 56.78 7.07
N TYR A 789 10.23 57.09 7.05
CA TYR A 789 10.85 58.27 6.43
C TYR A 789 10.30 59.64 6.90
N GLN A 790 9.61 59.73 8.04
CA GLN A 790 9.31 61.03 8.65
C GLN A 790 10.62 61.72 9.09
N LEU A 791 10.81 62.98 8.71
CA LEU A 791 11.97 63.78 9.12
C LEU A 791 11.74 64.33 10.53
N GLU A 792 12.53 63.90 11.51
CA GLU A 792 12.50 64.42 12.89
C GLU A 792 13.43 65.65 13.00
N VAL A 793 12.85 66.84 12.91
CA VAL A 793 13.55 68.13 12.87
C VAL A 793 13.52 68.81 14.25
N PRO A 794 14.65 69.31 14.79
CA PRO A 794 14.66 70.06 16.05
C PRO A 794 13.75 71.29 15.98
N GLU A 795 12.96 71.53 17.02
CA GLU A 795 11.97 72.61 17.06
C GLU A 795 12.62 74.01 16.93
N SER A 796 13.87 74.16 17.38
CA SER A 796 14.66 75.38 17.19
C SER A 796 14.94 75.72 15.72
N GLN A 797 14.98 74.73 14.82
CA GLN A 797 15.19 74.90 13.38
C GLN A 797 13.88 74.92 12.57
N ALA A 798 12.73 74.69 13.21
CA ALA A 798 11.42 74.65 12.53
C ALA A 798 11.01 75.98 11.86
N LYS A 799 11.73 77.08 12.12
CA LYS A 799 11.56 78.37 11.43
C LYS A 799 12.05 78.39 9.97
N LYS A 800 12.84 77.40 9.53
CA LYS A 800 13.34 77.27 8.15
C LYS A 800 12.38 76.52 7.21
N ILE A 801 11.20 76.15 7.71
CA ILE A 801 10.28 75.24 7.04
C ILE A 801 9.43 75.99 6.01
N THR A 802 9.19 75.35 4.87
CA THR A 802 8.36 75.85 3.76
C THR A 802 7.18 74.91 3.49
N ASP A 803 6.24 75.32 2.64
CA ASP A 803 5.01 74.58 2.31
C ASP A 803 5.22 73.15 1.79
N ARG A 804 6.45 72.81 1.38
CA ARG A 804 6.86 71.46 0.98
C ARG A 804 6.86 70.44 2.12
N TYR A 805 6.83 70.87 3.38
CA TYR A 805 6.95 70.03 4.57
C TYR A 805 5.61 69.95 5.32
N GLN A 806 4.91 68.83 5.20
CA GLN A 806 3.62 68.61 5.86
C GLN A 806 3.84 67.97 7.24
N LEU A 807 3.47 68.71 8.30
CA LEU A 807 3.57 68.27 9.70
C LEU A 807 2.73 66.99 9.93
N GLN A 808 3.35 65.95 10.48
CA GLN A 808 2.73 64.66 10.82
C GLN A 808 2.64 64.42 12.33
N GLY A 809 3.36 65.20 13.15
CA GLY A 809 3.33 65.09 14.60
C GLY A 809 4.48 65.83 15.29
N GLN A 810 4.50 65.80 16.61
CA GLN A 810 5.53 66.47 17.42
C GLN A 810 5.86 65.68 18.69
N ARG A 811 7.10 65.82 19.15
CA ARG A 811 7.64 65.32 20.42
C ARG A 811 8.29 66.52 21.13
N LYS A 812 8.43 66.48 22.46
CA LYS A 812 9.09 67.55 23.23
C LYS A 812 10.48 67.86 22.63
N GLY A 813 10.63 69.03 22.00
CA GLY A 813 11.86 69.50 21.32
C GLY A 813 12.01 69.17 19.83
N PHE A 814 11.13 68.37 19.21
CA PHE A 814 11.25 67.92 17.81
C PHE A 814 9.89 67.86 17.09
N LYS A 815 9.85 68.25 15.82
CA LYS A 815 8.65 68.18 14.96
C LYS A 815 8.90 67.27 13.77
N ARG A 816 7.89 66.48 13.38
CA ARG A 816 7.97 65.41 12.37
C ARG A 816 7.25 65.81 11.09
N TYR A 817 7.93 65.70 9.96
CA TYR A 817 7.40 66.15 8.66
C TYR A 817 7.54 65.07 7.58
N TRP A 818 6.60 65.09 6.64
CA TRP A 818 6.79 64.49 5.31
C TRP A 818 6.98 65.58 4.27
N THR A 819 7.96 65.39 3.40
CA THR A 819 8.05 66.06 2.11
C THR A 819 7.47 65.18 0.99
N GLU A 820 7.37 65.73 -0.21
CA GLU A 820 7.04 64.97 -1.41
C GLU A 820 8.04 63.82 -1.65
N GLU A 821 9.34 64.08 -1.53
CA GLU A 821 10.38 63.09 -1.77
C GLU A 821 10.37 61.97 -0.70
N THR A 822 10.10 62.29 0.58
CA THR A 822 9.97 61.24 1.61
C THR A 822 8.75 60.33 1.40
N ARG A 823 7.68 60.84 0.79
CA ARG A 823 6.50 60.02 0.44
C ARG A 823 6.76 59.15 -0.79
N GLU A 824 7.51 59.64 -1.76
CA GLU A 824 7.97 58.83 -2.89
C GLU A 824 8.96 57.73 -2.45
N LEU A 825 9.88 58.02 -1.52
CA LEU A 825 10.74 57.01 -0.90
C LEU A 825 9.92 55.96 -0.12
N LEU A 826 8.90 56.38 0.63
CA LEU A 826 7.98 55.48 1.32
C LEU A 826 7.16 54.60 0.36
N ARG A 827 6.68 55.17 -0.75
CA ARG A 827 5.98 54.44 -1.82
C ARG A 827 6.89 53.39 -2.46
N ARG A 828 8.08 53.80 -2.90
CA ARG A 828 9.11 52.92 -3.47
C ARG A 828 9.52 51.81 -2.51
N GLN A 829 9.76 52.11 -1.22
CA GLN A 829 10.05 51.06 -0.23
C GLN A 829 8.88 50.09 -0.09
N THR A 830 7.64 50.59 0.04
CA THR A 830 6.46 49.72 0.21
C THR A 830 6.29 48.78 -0.98
N GLU A 831 6.40 49.29 -2.21
CA GLU A 831 6.33 48.49 -3.43
C GLU A 831 7.48 47.47 -3.53
N ALA A 832 8.71 47.85 -3.17
CA ALA A 832 9.86 46.95 -3.16
C ALA A 832 9.78 45.88 -2.05
N GLU A 833 9.25 46.19 -0.88
CA GLU A 833 9.01 45.21 0.19
C GLU A 833 7.86 44.26 -0.15
N GLU A 834 6.81 44.73 -0.82
CA GLU A 834 5.76 43.87 -1.38
C GLU A 834 6.31 42.93 -2.47
N LYS A 835 7.15 43.43 -3.39
CA LYS A 835 7.86 42.57 -4.36
C LYS A 835 8.68 41.51 -3.62
N ARG A 836 9.44 41.90 -2.59
CA ARG A 836 10.29 41.00 -1.80
C ARG A 836 9.47 39.90 -1.14
N GLU A 837 8.33 40.23 -0.51
CA GLU A 837 7.46 39.23 0.11
C GLU A 837 6.87 38.26 -0.94
N LYS A 838 6.46 38.76 -2.11
CA LYS A 838 5.94 37.93 -3.22
C LYS A 838 7.01 36.96 -3.74
N VAL A 839 8.26 37.42 -3.92
CA VAL A 839 9.38 36.56 -4.38
C VAL A 839 9.79 35.54 -3.31
N VAL A 840 9.96 35.96 -2.04
CA VAL A 840 10.29 35.05 -0.93
C VAL A 840 9.22 33.96 -0.74
N LYS A 841 7.95 34.27 -1.01
CA LYS A 841 6.84 33.30 -0.94
C LYS A 841 6.84 32.26 -2.07
N ASP A 842 7.41 32.56 -3.24
CA ASP A 842 7.63 31.59 -4.32
C ASP A 842 9.01 30.90 -4.24
N SER A 843 9.94 31.43 -3.44
CA SER A 843 11.32 30.93 -3.28
C SER A 843 11.39 29.44 -2.98
N ASP A 844 10.63 28.96 -1.98
CA ASP A 844 10.52 27.53 -1.64
C ASP A 844 10.25 26.67 -2.90
N ARG A 845 9.23 27.06 -3.68
CA ARG A 845 8.84 26.36 -4.91
C ARG A 845 9.94 26.42 -5.96
N ARG A 846 10.58 27.57 -6.16
CA ARG A 846 11.71 27.74 -7.09
C ARG A 846 12.89 26.84 -6.73
N THR A 847 13.23 26.74 -5.45
CA THR A 847 14.29 25.84 -4.97
C THR A 847 13.95 24.38 -5.25
N PHE A 848 12.70 23.96 -4.98
CA PHE A 848 12.25 22.58 -5.28
C PHE A 848 12.15 22.29 -6.78
N ALA A 849 11.79 23.28 -7.60
CA ALA A 849 11.80 23.17 -9.06
C ALA A 849 13.24 22.94 -9.59
N LYS A 850 14.19 23.79 -9.18
CA LYS A 850 15.62 23.64 -9.54
C LYS A 850 16.20 22.29 -9.12
N PHE A 851 15.85 21.80 -7.93
CA PHE A 851 16.26 20.46 -7.49
C PHE A 851 15.70 19.35 -8.39
N SER A 852 14.49 19.55 -8.92
CA SER A 852 13.78 18.60 -9.79
C SER A 852 14.26 18.61 -11.24
N GLU A 853 15.01 19.62 -11.68
CA GLU A 853 15.68 19.62 -13.00
C GLU A 853 16.67 18.45 -13.12
N HIS A 854 17.27 18.02 -12.00
CA HIS A 854 18.18 16.88 -11.92
C HIS A 854 17.52 15.58 -11.42
N TYR A 855 16.20 15.40 -11.57
CA TYR A 855 15.46 14.25 -11.02
C TYR A 855 16.09 12.90 -11.35
N ASP A 856 16.50 12.66 -12.59
CA ASP A 856 17.04 11.37 -13.04
C ASP A 856 18.43 11.05 -12.46
N MET A 857 19.23 12.08 -12.14
CA MET A 857 20.49 11.93 -11.40
C MET A 857 20.22 11.40 -9.99
N TRP A 858 19.26 12.01 -9.28
CA TRP A 858 18.85 11.56 -7.94
C TRP A 858 18.19 10.18 -7.96
N ALA A 859 17.33 9.90 -8.92
CA ALA A 859 16.66 8.61 -9.07
C ALA A 859 17.66 7.48 -9.36
N THR A 860 18.66 7.74 -10.21
CA THR A 860 19.76 6.80 -10.47
C THR A 860 20.56 6.51 -9.20
N ALA A 861 20.93 7.54 -8.43
CA ALA A 861 21.60 7.36 -7.14
C ALA A 861 20.78 6.50 -6.16
N VAL A 862 19.46 6.75 -6.03
CA VAL A 862 18.57 5.94 -5.18
C VAL A 862 18.49 4.49 -5.67
N TYR A 863 18.43 4.25 -6.98
CA TYR A 863 18.45 2.89 -7.54
C TYR A 863 19.79 2.17 -7.26
N LYS A 864 20.93 2.85 -7.39
CA LYS A 864 22.25 2.27 -7.04
C LYS A 864 22.34 1.93 -5.55
N VAL A 865 21.87 2.80 -4.66
CA VAL A 865 21.80 2.48 -3.22
C VAL A 865 20.82 1.33 -2.93
N ALA A 866 19.70 1.23 -3.67
CA ALA A 866 18.79 0.10 -3.57
C ALA A 866 19.48 -1.23 -3.94
N VAL A 867 20.26 -1.26 -5.03
CA VAL A 867 21.04 -2.45 -5.44
C VAL A 867 22.03 -2.84 -4.34
N LEU A 868 22.75 -1.88 -3.77
CA LEU A 868 23.72 -2.10 -2.69
C LEU A 868 23.06 -2.64 -1.40
N ASP A 869 21.94 -2.05 -0.96
CA ASP A 869 21.17 -2.51 0.20
C ASP A 869 20.59 -3.93 0.00
N VAL A 870 20.21 -4.28 -1.23
CA VAL A 870 19.79 -5.66 -1.59
C VAL A 870 20.96 -6.64 -1.56
N LEU A 871 22.13 -6.29 -2.12
CA LEU A 871 23.32 -7.15 -2.07
C LEU A 871 23.79 -7.38 -0.63
N ILE A 872 23.83 -6.33 0.19
CA ILE A 872 24.12 -6.41 1.64
C ILE A 872 23.07 -7.27 2.36
N SER A 873 21.79 -7.18 2.00
CA SER A 873 20.72 -8.01 2.56
C SER A 873 20.90 -9.50 2.25
N LEU A 874 21.32 -9.84 1.02
CA LEU A 874 21.60 -11.21 0.62
C LEU A 874 22.90 -11.72 1.27
N ALA A 875 23.91 -10.88 1.46
CA ALA A 875 25.13 -11.20 2.21
C ALA A 875 24.86 -11.48 3.69
N GLU A 876 23.98 -10.69 4.35
CA GLU A 876 23.55 -10.93 5.73
C GLU A 876 22.88 -12.31 5.88
N TYR A 877 21.97 -12.68 4.96
CA TYR A 877 21.36 -14.01 4.92
C TYR A 877 22.40 -15.12 4.67
N SER A 878 23.31 -14.93 3.70
CA SER A 878 24.33 -15.90 3.29
C SER A 878 25.36 -16.23 4.38
N ARG A 879 25.43 -15.44 5.46
CA ARG A 879 26.27 -15.73 6.64
C ARG A 879 25.65 -16.73 7.63
N SER A 880 24.40 -17.17 7.41
CA SER A 880 23.69 -18.03 8.35
C SER A 880 23.90 -19.53 8.10
N GLY A 881 24.86 -20.13 8.82
CA GLY A 881 25.09 -21.57 8.81
C GLY A 881 25.84 -22.08 7.58
N CYS A 882 25.51 -23.29 7.12
CA CYS A 882 26.14 -23.92 5.96
C CYS A 882 25.45 -23.46 4.67
N MET A 883 26.19 -22.71 3.86
CA MET A 883 25.76 -22.10 2.59
C MET A 883 26.82 -22.35 1.51
N CYS A 884 26.40 -22.48 0.26
CA CYS A 884 27.30 -22.61 -0.89
C CYS A 884 27.00 -21.58 -1.99
N VAL A 885 27.99 -21.25 -2.81
CA VAL A 885 27.82 -20.48 -4.04
C VAL A 885 27.34 -21.41 -5.18
N PRO A 886 26.16 -21.19 -5.79
CA PRO A 886 25.66 -22.07 -6.86
C PRO A 886 26.44 -21.93 -8.17
N GLU A 887 27.02 -23.02 -8.67
CA GLU A 887 27.73 -23.05 -9.95
C GLU A 887 26.75 -23.05 -11.13
N ILE A 888 26.75 -21.98 -11.93
CA ILE A 888 25.92 -21.87 -13.14
C ILE A 888 26.64 -22.49 -14.34
N VAL A 889 26.20 -23.68 -14.72
CA VAL A 889 26.70 -24.45 -15.87
C VAL A 889 26.16 -23.85 -17.18
N ASP A 890 27.05 -23.59 -18.12
CA ASP A 890 26.72 -23.00 -19.44
C ASP A 890 26.93 -24.05 -20.53
N THR A 891 25.94 -24.93 -20.66
CA THR A 891 25.93 -26.03 -21.64
C THR A 891 24.55 -26.17 -22.25
N ASN A 892 24.49 -26.74 -23.46
CA ASN A 892 23.23 -27.15 -24.10
C ASN A 892 22.53 -28.31 -23.37
N GLU A 893 23.12 -28.82 -22.29
CA GLU A 893 22.60 -29.92 -21.48
C GLU A 893 21.95 -29.38 -20.20
N ILE A 894 20.83 -29.99 -19.82
CA ILE A 894 20.16 -29.64 -18.57
C ILE A 894 20.83 -30.36 -17.41
N MET A 895 21.00 -29.67 -16.28
CA MET A 895 21.58 -30.24 -15.07
C MET A 895 20.98 -29.55 -13.84
N LEU A 896 20.79 -30.32 -12.77
CA LEU A 896 20.57 -29.81 -11.41
C LEU A 896 21.13 -30.84 -10.43
N ASP A 897 22.22 -30.53 -9.73
CA ASP A 897 22.74 -31.32 -8.61
C ASP A 897 22.85 -30.41 -7.37
N ILE A 898 22.31 -30.88 -6.26
CA ILE A 898 22.31 -30.20 -4.96
C ILE A 898 22.78 -31.23 -3.94
N LYS A 899 23.83 -30.90 -3.16
CA LYS A 899 24.36 -31.73 -2.08
C LYS A 899 23.96 -31.19 -0.72
N ASP A 900 23.41 -32.09 0.09
CA ASP A 900 22.91 -31.82 1.44
C ASP A 900 22.12 -30.49 1.57
N GLY A 901 21.26 -30.23 0.58
CA GLY A 901 20.41 -29.05 0.53
C GLY A 901 19.40 -29.01 1.68
N LYS A 902 19.12 -27.79 2.17
CA LYS A 902 18.19 -27.53 3.28
C LYS A 902 17.04 -26.64 2.84
N HIS A 903 15.88 -26.77 3.48
CA HIS A 903 14.71 -25.95 3.15
C HIS A 903 14.90 -24.54 3.74
N PRO A 904 14.93 -23.44 2.94
CA PRO A 904 15.35 -22.11 3.42
C PRO A 904 14.54 -21.54 4.62
N PHE A 905 13.32 -22.04 4.84
CA PHE A 905 12.47 -21.61 5.96
C PHE A 905 12.74 -22.35 7.29
N ILE A 906 13.65 -23.32 7.33
CA ILE A 906 13.87 -24.19 8.50
C ILE A 906 15.33 -24.09 8.96
N THR A 907 15.54 -23.26 9.98
CA THR A 907 16.84 -22.99 10.61
C THR A 907 17.14 -23.90 11.81
N SER A 908 16.38 -24.97 12.02
CA SER A 908 16.61 -25.92 13.13
C SER A 908 17.67 -26.95 12.75
N ASP A 909 18.61 -27.20 13.67
CA ASP A 909 19.66 -28.21 13.52
C ASP A 909 19.12 -29.64 13.32
N ASN A 910 17.87 -29.88 13.72
CA ASN A 910 17.16 -31.14 13.52
C ASN A 910 16.60 -31.34 12.09
N PHE A 911 16.81 -30.40 11.16
CA PHE A 911 16.39 -30.57 9.77
C PHE A 911 17.38 -31.45 8.99
N VAL A 912 16.90 -32.61 8.52
CA VAL A 912 17.70 -33.55 7.73
C VAL A 912 18.01 -32.95 6.35
N PRO A 913 19.27 -32.63 6.03
CA PRO A 913 19.67 -32.14 4.71
C PRO A 913 19.50 -33.23 3.66
N ASN A 914 19.31 -32.85 2.40
CA ASN A 914 18.94 -33.77 1.32
C ASN A 914 19.67 -33.48 0.01
N ASP A 915 20.26 -34.54 -0.55
CA ASP A 915 20.72 -34.57 -1.94
C ASP A 915 19.54 -34.49 -2.91
N THR A 916 19.72 -33.86 -4.06
CA THR A 916 18.82 -33.97 -5.21
C THR A 916 19.58 -33.78 -6.51
N SER A 917 19.50 -34.77 -7.40
CA SER A 917 20.19 -34.78 -8.69
C SER A 917 19.19 -35.09 -9.82
N LEU A 918 19.12 -34.23 -10.83
CA LEU A 918 18.34 -34.38 -12.05
C LEU A 918 19.22 -34.11 -13.27
N ALA A 919 19.10 -34.94 -14.31
CA ALA A 919 19.90 -34.86 -15.54
C ALA A 919 21.41 -34.76 -15.26
N THR A 920 21.94 -35.80 -14.63
CA THR A 920 23.39 -35.99 -14.42
C THR A 920 23.82 -37.30 -15.07
N ASN A 921 25.13 -37.57 -15.13
CA ASN A 921 25.67 -38.82 -15.69
C ASN A 921 25.15 -40.10 -15.00
N LYS A 922 24.53 -39.99 -13.81
CA LYS A 922 23.89 -41.10 -13.09
C LYS A 922 22.36 -41.09 -13.18
N TYR A 923 21.72 -39.91 -13.21
CA TYR A 923 20.27 -39.78 -13.02
C TYR A 923 19.60 -39.05 -14.18
N GLY A 924 18.42 -39.55 -14.58
CA GLY A 924 17.62 -38.95 -15.65
C GLY A 924 17.09 -37.54 -15.32
N PRO A 925 16.58 -36.80 -16.32
CA PRO A 925 15.93 -35.51 -16.09
C PRO A 925 14.67 -35.59 -15.20
N LEU A 926 14.04 -36.76 -15.11
CA LEU A 926 12.83 -36.96 -14.32
C LEU A 926 13.07 -37.93 -13.15
N VAL A 927 12.72 -37.51 -11.93
CA VAL A 927 12.63 -38.38 -10.75
C VAL A 927 11.18 -38.70 -10.42
N VAL A 928 10.87 -39.99 -10.27
CA VAL A 928 9.58 -40.46 -9.74
C VAL A 928 9.71 -40.67 -8.24
N LEU A 929 9.07 -39.81 -7.45
CA LEU A 929 9.22 -39.72 -6.00
C LEU A 929 8.10 -40.43 -5.24
N THR A 930 8.42 -41.54 -4.58
CA THR A 930 7.47 -42.35 -3.79
C THR A 930 7.67 -42.20 -2.28
N GLY A 931 6.73 -42.74 -1.49
CA GLY A 931 6.79 -42.79 -0.03
C GLY A 931 5.59 -42.16 0.69
N PRO A 932 5.53 -42.25 2.03
CA PRO A 932 4.39 -41.81 2.82
C PRO A 932 4.23 -40.28 2.83
N ASN A 933 3.02 -39.79 3.12
CA ASN A 933 2.74 -38.34 3.09
C ASN A 933 3.40 -37.56 4.22
N MET A 934 3.71 -38.22 5.34
CA MET A 934 4.51 -37.64 6.42
C MET A 934 6.03 -37.80 6.19
N GLY A 935 6.48 -38.43 5.10
CA GLY A 935 7.90 -38.67 4.81
C GLY A 935 8.66 -37.46 4.21
N GLY A 936 8.00 -36.32 3.96
CA GLY A 936 8.66 -35.09 3.50
C GLY A 936 8.62 -34.81 1.98
N LYS A 937 7.88 -35.59 1.17
CA LYS A 937 7.84 -35.46 -0.30
C LYS A 937 7.55 -34.02 -0.79
N SER A 938 6.52 -33.39 -0.26
CA SER A 938 6.16 -32.01 -0.62
C SER A 938 7.18 -30.97 -0.12
N THR A 939 7.94 -31.29 0.95
CA THR A 939 9.00 -30.43 1.50
C THR A 939 10.22 -30.43 0.59
N ILE A 940 10.68 -31.59 0.13
CA ILE A 940 11.85 -31.66 -0.76
C ILE A 940 11.56 -31.03 -2.13
N MET A 941 10.35 -31.18 -2.68
CA MET A 941 9.94 -30.45 -3.89
C MET A 941 9.93 -28.93 -3.69
N ARG A 942 9.40 -28.43 -2.56
CA ARG A 942 9.44 -26.99 -2.23
C ARG A 942 10.87 -26.48 -2.07
N GLN A 943 11.72 -27.23 -1.36
CA GLN A 943 13.14 -26.93 -1.20
C GLN A 943 13.82 -26.78 -2.55
N VAL A 944 13.71 -27.76 -3.44
CA VAL A 944 14.36 -27.75 -4.76
C VAL A 944 13.90 -26.55 -5.60
N GLY A 945 12.59 -26.22 -5.57
CA GLY A 945 12.06 -25.03 -6.24
C GLY A 945 12.61 -23.72 -5.66
N LEU A 946 12.64 -23.57 -4.33
CA LEU A 946 13.16 -22.38 -3.64
C LEU A 946 14.66 -22.20 -3.85
N LEU A 947 15.46 -23.25 -3.70
CA LEU A 947 16.90 -23.24 -3.93
C LEU A 947 17.24 -22.86 -5.39
N SER A 948 16.49 -23.40 -6.36
CA SER A 948 16.62 -23.04 -7.78
C SER A 948 16.34 -21.57 -8.05
N ILE A 949 15.32 -20.99 -7.40
CA ILE A 949 14.98 -19.56 -7.49
C ILE A 949 16.07 -18.70 -6.85
N MET A 950 16.57 -19.07 -5.66
CA MET A 950 17.64 -18.34 -4.96
C MET A 950 18.95 -18.31 -5.76
N ALA A 951 19.29 -19.40 -6.45
CA ALA A 951 20.42 -19.43 -7.37
C ALA A 951 20.26 -18.44 -8.52
N HIS A 952 19.07 -18.33 -9.14
CA HIS A 952 18.80 -17.36 -10.20
C HIS A 952 18.65 -15.91 -9.71
N ILE A 953 18.42 -15.69 -8.40
CA ILE A 953 18.57 -14.36 -7.78
C ILE A 953 20.06 -13.96 -7.71
N GLY A 954 20.99 -14.92 -7.73
CA GLY A 954 22.42 -14.70 -7.51
C GLY A 954 22.85 -14.76 -6.04
N CYS A 955 22.01 -15.30 -5.16
CA CYS A 955 22.31 -15.48 -3.74
C CYS A 955 23.13 -16.77 -3.50
N HIS A 956 23.85 -16.84 -2.38
CA HIS A 956 24.31 -18.13 -1.85
C HIS A 956 23.09 -18.90 -1.31
N ILE A 957 23.16 -20.24 -1.25
CA ILE A 957 22.00 -21.07 -0.87
C ILE A 957 22.37 -22.10 0.20
N PRO A 958 21.43 -22.52 1.07
CA PRO A 958 21.72 -23.45 2.16
C PRO A 958 21.83 -24.89 1.64
N ALA A 959 23.03 -25.25 1.22
CA ALA A 959 23.46 -26.56 0.73
C ALA A 959 24.99 -26.68 0.90
N GLU A 960 25.55 -27.88 0.81
CA GLU A 960 27.00 -28.11 0.79
C GLU A 960 27.59 -27.68 -0.57
N SER A 961 26.92 -28.06 -1.66
CA SER A 961 27.22 -27.59 -3.01
C SER A 961 25.99 -27.60 -3.90
N CYS A 962 26.00 -26.79 -4.96
CA CYS A 962 24.94 -26.75 -5.94
C CYS A 962 25.49 -26.43 -7.33
N LYS A 963 25.08 -27.19 -8.34
CA LYS A 963 25.50 -27.08 -9.74
C LYS A 963 24.28 -27.22 -10.64
N LEU A 964 23.98 -26.19 -11.43
CA LEU A 964 22.79 -26.18 -12.30
C LEU A 964 23.02 -25.39 -13.59
N SER A 965 22.38 -25.81 -14.69
CA SER A 965 22.20 -24.93 -15.86
C SER A 965 20.93 -24.08 -15.73
N LEU A 966 20.83 -23.00 -16.49
CA LEU A 966 19.75 -22.00 -16.36
C LEU A 966 18.35 -22.62 -16.47
N ILE A 967 17.41 -22.16 -15.63
CA ILE A 967 16.01 -22.56 -15.60
C ILE A 967 15.16 -21.38 -16.09
N ASP A 968 14.37 -21.58 -17.14
CA ASP A 968 13.54 -20.54 -17.74
C ASP A 968 12.22 -20.31 -16.99
N ARG A 969 11.62 -21.37 -16.45
CA ARG A 969 10.36 -21.34 -15.69
C ARG A 969 10.31 -22.43 -14.64
N VAL A 970 9.75 -22.10 -13.48
CA VAL A 970 9.33 -23.08 -12.46
C VAL A 970 7.82 -23.29 -12.54
N PHE A 971 7.41 -24.53 -12.75
CA PHE A 971 6.03 -24.99 -12.67
C PHE A 971 5.83 -25.78 -11.38
N THR A 972 4.68 -25.58 -10.72
CA THR A 972 4.36 -26.29 -9.48
C THR A 972 2.91 -26.75 -9.46
N ARG A 973 2.71 -27.98 -8.99
CA ARG A 973 1.41 -28.63 -8.79
C ARG A 973 1.45 -29.26 -7.40
N LEU A 974 1.60 -28.43 -6.36
CA LEU A 974 1.91 -28.84 -4.98
C LEU A 974 0.72 -28.63 -4.04
N GLY A 975 0.33 -29.65 -3.29
CA GLY A 975 -0.77 -29.56 -2.31
C GLY A 975 -2.19 -29.69 -2.88
N ALA A 976 -3.17 -29.55 -1.98
CA ALA A 976 -4.56 -30.01 -2.16
C ALA A 976 -5.60 -28.98 -1.68
N ASN A 977 -5.66 -27.83 -2.36
CA ASN A 977 -6.63 -26.77 -2.05
C ASN A 977 -7.77 -26.76 -3.09
N ASP A 978 -9.00 -27.05 -2.65
CA ASP A 978 -10.21 -26.76 -3.41
C ASP A 978 -10.37 -25.25 -3.65
N ASP A 979 -10.58 -24.82 -4.89
CA ASP A 979 -11.12 -23.49 -5.16
C ASP A 979 -12.65 -23.48 -4.99
N MET A 980 -13.08 -23.71 -3.75
CA MET A 980 -14.48 -23.66 -3.33
C MET A 980 -15.15 -22.32 -3.65
N ILE A 981 -14.36 -21.23 -3.76
CA ILE A 981 -14.88 -19.88 -3.98
C ILE A 981 -15.23 -19.69 -5.46
N THR A 982 -14.45 -20.26 -6.39
CA THR A 982 -14.86 -20.30 -7.81
C THR A 982 -15.74 -21.50 -8.18
N GLY A 983 -15.89 -22.48 -7.29
CA GLY A 983 -16.66 -23.70 -7.56
C GLY A 983 -16.01 -24.62 -8.59
N ARG A 984 -14.70 -24.47 -8.82
CA ARG A 984 -13.91 -25.43 -9.61
C ARG A 984 -13.57 -26.61 -8.69
N SER A 985 -13.84 -27.83 -9.14
CA SER A 985 -13.42 -29.04 -8.43
C SER A 985 -11.89 -29.11 -8.35
N THR A 986 -11.37 -29.73 -7.29
CA THR A 986 -9.92 -30.01 -7.11
C THR A 986 -9.29 -30.57 -8.38
N PHE A 987 -9.94 -31.56 -8.98
CA PHE A 987 -9.49 -32.23 -10.20
C PHE A 987 -9.44 -31.30 -11.42
N LEU A 988 -10.39 -30.37 -11.58
CA LEU A 988 -10.36 -29.41 -12.69
C LEU A 988 -9.25 -28.36 -12.53
N VAL A 989 -8.97 -27.93 -11.29
CA VAL A 989 -7.82 -27.05 -10.99
C VAL A 989 -6.51 -27.81 -11.27
N GLU A 990 -6.40 -29.03 -10.76
CA GLU A 990 -5.27 -29.94 -11.00
C GLU A 990 -4.98 -30.21 -12.48
N LEU A 991 -6.01 -30.47 -13.29
CA LEU A 991 -5.86 -30.64 -14.75
C LEU A 991 -5.52 -29.33 -15.47
N SER A 992 -5.97 -28.17 -14.95
CA SER A 992 -5.60 -26.86 -15.51
C SER A 992 -4.12 -26.55 -15.25
N GLU A 993 -3.64 -26.83 -14.03
CA GLU A 993 -2.22 -26.71 -13.66
C GLU A 993 -1.34 -27.67 -14.47
N ALA A 994 -1.81 -28.91 -14.70
CA ALA A 994 -1.13 -29.88 -15.55
C ALA A 994 -1.11 -29.47 -17.04
N ALA A 995 -2.22 -28.99 -17.59
CA ALA A 995 -2.27 -28.47 -18.95
C ALA A 995 -1.31 -27.29 -19.15
N ALA A 996 -1.21 -26.39 -18.17
CA ALA A 996 -0.30 -25.25 -18.23
C ALA A 996 1.17 -25.68 -18.35
N PHE A 997 1.65 -26.65 -17.57
CA PHE A 997 3.03 -27.12 -17.72
C PHE A 997 3.26 -27.99 -18.95
N VAL A 998 2.28 -28.80 -19.39
CA VAL A 998 2.39 -29.55 -20.66
C VAL A 998 2.40 -28.62 -21.88
N GLN A 999 1.73 -27.47 -21.82
CA GLN A 999 1.68 -26.48 -22.92
C GLN A 999 2.86 -25.51 -22.93
N HIS A 1000 3.39 -25.12 -21.77
CA HIS A 1000 4.37 -24.01 -21.65
C HIS A 1000 5.75 -24.40 -21.12
N ALA A 1001 5.99 -25.64 -20.68
CA ALA A 1001 7.33 -26.05 -20.27
C ALA A 1001 8.24 -26.29 -21.48
N THR A 1002 9.50 -25.90 -21.35
CA THR A 1002 10.56 -26.24 -22.30
C THR A 1002 11.47 -27.31 -21.68
N LYS A 1003 12.44 -27.81 -22.46
CA LYS A 1003 13.55 -28.63 -21.94
C LYS A 1003 14.20 -27.99 -20.70
N ASN A 1004 14.33 -26.65 -20.67
CA ASN A 1004 15.02 -25.93 -19.62
C ASN A 1004 14.16 -25.68 -18.37
N SER A 1005 12.86 -25.96 -18.40
CA SER A 1005 11.98 -25.71 -17.26
C SER A 1005 12.21 -26.71 -16.11
N LEU A 1006 11.79 -26.31 -14.90
CA LEU A 1006 11.74 -27.16 -13.71
C LEU A 1006 10.26 -27.40 -13.33
N VAL A 1007 9.85 -28.67 -13.30
CA VAL A 1007 8.44 -29.08 -13.08
C VAL A 1007 8.33 -29.89 -11.79
N LEU A 1008 7.49 -29.45 -10.85
CA LEU A 1008 7.33 -30.03 -9.52
C LEU A 1008 5.87 -30.47 -9.30
N VAL A 1009 5.61 -31.78 -9.27
CA VAL A 1009 4.26 -32.35 -9.28
C VAL A 1009 4.01 -33.24 -8.06
N ASP A 1010 2.94 -32.96 -7.30
CA ASP A 1010 2.58 -33.67 -6.06
C ASP A 1010 1.19 -34.32 -6.19
N GLU A 1011 1.18 -35.65 -6.27
CA GLU A 1011 -0.02 -36.51 -6.28
C GLU A 1011 -1.00 -36.23 -7.43
N LEU A 1012 -0.49 -36.11 -8.66
CA LEU A 1012 -1.33 -35.86 -9.84
C LEU A 1012 -2.41 -36.93 -10.02
N GLY A 1013 -3.67 -36.48 -10.15
CA GLY A 1013 -4.82 -37.33 -10.43
C GLY A 1013 -5.52 -37.87 -9.19
N ARG A 1014 -5.12 -37.45 -7.98
CA ARG A 1014 -5.82 -37.81 -6.73
C ARG A 1014 -7.28 -37.35 -6.67
N GLY A 1015 -7.69 -36.40 -7.52
CA GLY A 1015 -9.05 -35.82 -7.53
C GLY A 1015 -10.12 -36.65 -8.26
N THR A 1016 -9.77 -37.82 -8.80
CA THR A 1016 -10.65 -38.66 -9.62
C THR A 1016 -10.58 -40.16 -9.23
N SER A 1017 -11.16 -41.06 -10.02
CA SER A 1017 -11.06 -42.50 -9.78
C SER A 1017 -9.61 -43.00 -9.90
N THR A 1018 -9.26 -44.08 -9.20
CA THR A 1018 -7.91 -44.66 -9.25
C THR A 1018 -7.49 -45.06 -10.68
N HIS A 1019 -8.43 -45.50 -11.53
CA HIS A 1019 -8.15 -45.86 -12.92
C HIS A 1019 -7.85 -44.62 -13.77
N ASP A 1020 -8.71 -43.61 -13.72
CA ASP A 1020 -8.53 -42.37 -14.50
C ASP A 1020 -7.29 -41.61 -14.02
N GLY A 1021 -7.07 -41.55 -12.71
CA GLY A 1021 -5.92 -40.90 -12.09
C GLY A 1021 -4.59 -41.55 -12.47
N THR A 1022 -4.52 -42.89 -12.47
CA THR A 1022 -3.33 -43.63 -12.93
C THR A 1022 -3.09 -43.40 -14.42
N ALA A 1023 -4.13 -43.47 -15.26
CA ALA A 1023 -3.99 -43.28 -16.71
C ALA A 1023 -3.56 -41.87 -17.10
N ILE A 1024 -4.12 -40.83 -16.45
CA ILE A 1024 -3.74 -39.43 -16.67
C ILE A 1024 -2.33 -39.16 -16.14
N ALA A 1025 -1.98 -39.69 -14.97
CA ALA A 1025 -0.62 -39.57 -14.43
C ALA A 1025 0.40 -40.23 -15.37
N ALA A 1026 0.11 -41.40 -15.95
CA ALA A 1026 0.96 -42.07 -16.93
C ALA A 1026 1.13 -41.27 -18.23
N ALA A 1027 0.04 -40.72 -18.78
CA ALA A 1027 0.09 -39.89 -19.98
C ALA A 1027 0.90 -38.60 -19.78
N VAL A 1028 0.71 -37.90 -18.65
CA VAL A 1028 1.45 -36.67 -18.33
C VAL A 1028 2.92 -36.98 -18.02
N LEU A 1029 3.21 -38.06 -17.28
CA LEU A 1029 4.57 -38.51 -17.02
C LEU A 1029 5.32 -38.80 -18.33
N LYS A 1030 4.69 -39.51 -19.27
CA LYS A 1030 5.26 -39.79 -20.59
C LYS A 1030 5.56 -38.50 -21.38
N ALA A 1031 4.65 -37.52 -21.38
CA ALA A 1031 4.89 -36.25 -22.06
C ALA A 1031 6.09 -35.47 -21.47
N LEU A 1032 6.26 -35.49 -20.14
CA LEU A 1032 7.42 -34.85 -19.47
C LEU A 1032 8.74 -35.58 -19.76
N ILE A 1033 8.71 -36.90 -19.90
CA ILE A 1033 9.85 -37.72 -20.35
C ILE A 1033 10.25 -37.39 -21.79
N GLU A 1034 9.28 -37.24 -22.69
CA GLU A 1034 9.52 -36.89 -24.10
C GLU A 1034 10.05 -35.45 -24.26
N LEU A 1035 9.54 -34.52 -23.45
CA LEU A 1035 10.03 -33.13 -23.37
C LEU A 1035 11.45 -33.02 -22.78
N LYS A 1036 11.88 -34.01 -21.97
CA LYS A 1036 13.15 -34.04 -21.24
C LYS A 1036 13.41 -32.78 -20.42
N CYS A 1037 12.39 -32.32 -19.69
CA CYS A 1037 12.52 -31.22 -18.73
C CYS A 1037 12.86 -31.72 -17.32
N ARG A 1038 13.52 -30.88 -16.51
CA ARG A 1038 13.89 -31.26 -15.13
C ARG A 1038 12.64 -31.41 -14.29
N THR A 1039 12.37 -32.61 -13.79
CA THR A 1039 11.08 -32.95 -13.20
C THR A 1039 11.22 -33.74 -11.92
N ILE A 1040 10.46 -33.37 -10.88
CA ILE A 1040 10.17 -34.24 -9.73
C ILE A 1040 8.67 -34.53 -9.74
N PHE A 1041 8.31 -35.80 -9.93
CA PHE A 1041 6.93 -36.26 -10.05
C PHE A 1041 6.61 -37.22 -8.90
N SER A 1042 5.87 -36.75 -7.90
CA SER A 1042 5.49 -37.57 -6.76
C SER A 1042 4.14 -38.27 -6.94
N THR A 1043 4.10 -39.57 -6.63
CA THR A 1043 2.96 -40.45 -6.90
C THR A 1043 2.76 -41.53 -5.83
N HIS A 1044 1.52 -42.01 -5.70
CA HIS A 1044 1.15 -43.22 -4.96
C HIS A 1044 0.84 -44.41 -5.86
N TYR A 1045 0.78 -44.21 -7.18
CA TYR A 1045 0.51 -45.28 -8.14
C TYR A 1045 1.78 -46.11 -8.32
N HIS A 1046 1.94 -47.18 -7.54
CA HIS A 1046 3.16 -48.01 -7.54
C HIS A 1046 3.38 -48.69 -8.91
N ALA A 1047 2.31 -49.04 -9.62
CA ALA A 1047 2.38 -49.55 -11.00
C ALA A 1047 3.12 -48.56 -11.94
N LEU A 1048 2.84 -47.26 -11.83
CA LEU A 1048 3.49 -46.22 -12.62
C LEU A 1048 5.02 -46.16 -12.41
N VAL A 1049 5.50 -46.64 -11.26
CA VAL A 1049 6.94 -46.70 -10.96
C VAL A 1049 7.58 -47.86 -11.72
N GLU A 1050 6.96 -49.04 -11.69
CA GLU A 1050 7.46 -50.23 -12.40
C GLU A 1050 7.34 -50.07 -13.93
N ASP A 1051 6.23 -49.50 -14.43
CA ASP A 1051 6.01 -49.21 -15.86
C ASP A 1051 7.14 -48.39 -16.50
N PHE A 1052 7.74 -47.46 -15.74
CA PHE A 1052 8.75 -46.51 -16.22
C PHE A 1052 10.17 -46.75 -15.67
N LYS A 1053 10.35 -47.73 -14.78
CA LYS A 1053 11.61 -48.09 -14.08
C LYS A 1053 12.81 -48.33 -14.99
N ASN A 1054 12.55 -48.85 -16.19
CA ASN A 1054 13.58 -49.22 -17.18
C ASN A 1054 13.85 -48.10 -18.21
N ASN A 1055 13.22 -46.92 -18.08
CA ASN A 1055 13.44 -45.80 -19.00
C ASN A 1055 14.68 -45.00 -18.60
N PRO A 1056 15.68 -44.81 -19.47
CA PRO A 1056 16.93 -44.13 -19.12
C PRO A 1056 16.77 -42.64 -18.77
N ASN A 1057 15.61 -42.03 -19.03
CA ASN A 1057 15.31 -40.65 -18.65
C ASN A 1057 14.62 -40.54 -17.28
N VAL A 1058 14.34 -41.67 -16.63
CA VAL A 1058 13.59 -41.76 -15.37
C VAL A 1058 14.47 -42.36 -14.28
N SER A 1059 14.44 -41.78 -13.08
CA SER A 1059 15.11 -42.32 -11.90
C SER A 1059 14.10 -42.48 -10.75
N PRO A 1060 13.84 -43.71 -10.26
CA PRO A 1060 12.95 -43.93 -9.13
C PRO A 1060 13.66 -43.52 -7.82
N ALA A 1061 12.95 -42.81 -6.95
CA ALA A 1061 13.43 -42.45 -5.62
C ALA A 1061 12.31 -42.52 -4.57
N HIS A 1062 12.68 -42.58 -3.30
CA HIS A 1062 11.72 -42.53 -2.20
C HIS A 1062 12.26 -41.86 -0.94
N MET A 1063 11.36 -41.41 -0.08
CA MET A 1063 11.71 -40.92 1.25
C MET A 1063 11.92 -42.09 2.21
N ALA A 1064 13.11 -42.15 2.81
CA ALA A 1064 13.55 -43.24 3.68
C ALA A 1064 12.67 -43.35 4.94
N CYS A 1065 12.30 -44.59 5.28
CA CYS A 1065 11.51 -44.94 6.46
C CYS A 1065 12.15 -46.17 7.11
N LEU A 1066 12.46 -46.08 8.40
CA LEU A 1066 12.85 -47.25 9.19
C LEU A 1066 11.58 -48.00 9.60
N VAL A 1067 11.63 -49.33 9.54
CA VAL A 1067 10.55 -50.22 9.98
C VAL A 1067 11.10 -51.13 11.06
N GLU A 1068 10.75 -50.84 12.31
CA GLU A 1068 11.08 -51.68 13.46
C GLU A 1068 9.97 -52.71 13.64
N SER A 1069 10.35 -53.93 14.02
CA SER A 1069 9.41 -55.04 14.25
C SER A 1069 9.61 -55.56 15.67
N GLU A 1070 8.61 -55.40 16.54
CA GLU A 1070 8.63 -56.05 17.85
C GLU A 1070 8.65 -57.58 17.65
N GLU A 1071 9.64 -58.25 18.25
CA GLU A 1071 10.13 -59.60 17.85
C GLU A 1071 9.15 -60.78 18.02
N SER A 1072 7.87 -60.53 18.27
CA SER A 1072 6.84 -61.56 18.49
C SER A 1072 5.58 -61.45 17.64
N ASP A 1073 5.30 -60.32 16.96
CA ASP A 1073 4.14 -60.19 16.06
C ASP A 1073 4.43 -59.27 14.86
N ALA A 1074 4.61 -59.88 13.69
CA ALA A 1074 4.79 -59.19 12.40
C ALA A 1074 3.58 -58.33 11.95
N THR A 1075 2.53 -58.21 12.77
CA THR A 1075 1.43 -57.25 12.58
C THR A 1075 1.55 -55.99 13.46
N GLN A 1076 2.67 -55.81 14.17
CA GLN A 1076 2.99 -54.64 15.01
C GLN A 1076 4.27 -53.88 14.56
N GLU A 1077 4.51 -53.76 13.25
CA GLU A 1077 5.55 -52.87 12.69
C GLU A 1077 5.37 -51.41 13.19
N THR A 1078 6.42 -50.82 13.78
CA THR A 1078 6.55 -49.37 14.01
C THR A 1078 7.29 -48.72 12.84
N VAL A 1079 6.92 -47.48 12.47
CA VAL A 1079 7.53 -46.77 11.32
C VAL A 1079 8.04 -45.41 11.76
N THR A 1080 9.35 -45.21 11.58
CA THR A 1080 10.05 -43.97 11.87
C THR A 1080 10.47 -43.31 10.56
N PHE A 1081 9.96 -42.10 10.28
CA PHE A 1081 10.33 -41.36 9.07
C PHE A 1081 11.74 -40.78 9.22
N LEU A 1082 12.65 -41.09 8.30
CA LEU A 1082 14.04 -40.64 8.35
C LEU A 1082 14.29 -39.34 7.58
N TYR A 1083 13.31 -38.87 6.80
CA TYR A 1083 13.33 -37.63 6.02
C TYR A 1083 14.48 -37.44 5.01
N LYS A 1084 15.31 -38.48 4.79
CA LYS A 1084 16.33 -38.53 3.73
C LYS A 1084 15.74 -39.11 2.44
N LEU A 1085 16.02 -38.50 1.29
CA LEU A 1085 15.77 -39.04 -0.03
C LEU A 1085 16.79 -40.14 -0.33
N ILE A 1086 16.32 -41.30 -0.81
CA ILE A 1086 17.15 -42.42 -1.26
C ILE A 1086 16.69 -42.97 -2.60
N GLU A 1087 17.62 -43.61 -3.31
CA GLU A 1087 17.43 -44.19 -4.63
C GLU A 1087 16.54 -45.45 -4.59
N GLY A 1088 15.82 -45.71 -5.68
CA GLY A 1088 14.92 -46.85 -5.82
C GLY A 1088 13.47 -46.56 -5.41
N ALA A 1089 12.57 -47.49 -5.76
CA ALA A 1089 11.15 -47.41 -5.41
C ALA A 1089 10.91 -47.75 -3.93
N CYS A 1090 9.88 -47.15 -3.32
CA CYS A 1090 9.47 -47.49 -1.96
C CYS A 1090 8.96 -48.95 -1.90
N PRO A 1091 9.51 -49.83 -1.03
CA PRO A 1091 9.27 -51.28 -1.10
C PRO A 1091 7.90 -51.75 -0.58
N LYS A 1092 7.17 -50.90 0.17
CA LYS A 1092 5.82 -51.15 0.70
C LYS A 1092 5.07 -49.83 0.86
N SER A 1093 3.74 -49.86 0.86
CA SER A 1093 2.91 -48.71 1.24
C SER A 1093 2.66 -48.68 2.76
N TYR A 1094 3.22 -47.68 3.45
CA TYR A 1094 3.15 -47.57 4.93
C TYR A 1094 1.81 -47.03 5.51
N GLY A 1095 0.73 -47.04 4.72
CA GLY A 1095 -0.56 -46.45 5.10
C GLY A 1095 -1.17 -47.05 6.37
N PHE A 1096 -1.06 -48.37 6.56
CA PHE A 1096 -1.59 -49.05 7.75
C PHE A 1096 -0.79 -48.74 9.02
N ASN A 1097 0.51 -48.49 8.90
CA ASN A 1097 1.38 -48.15 10.02
C ASN A 1097 1.19 -46.66 10.41
N ALA A 1098 1.03 -45.76 9.43
CA ALA A 1098 0.60 -44.39 9.68
C ALA A 1098 -0.81 -44.30 10.34
N ALA A 1099 -1.74 -45.16 9.93
CA ALA A 1099 -3.05 -45.29 10.58
C ALA A 1099 -2.93 -45.75 12.05
N ARG A 1100 -2.02 -46.69 12.37
CA ARG A 1100 -1.72 -47.12 13.75
C ARG A 1100 -1.16 -45.96 14.59
N ILE A 1101 -0.22 -45.17 14.04
CA ILE A 1101 0.34 -43.96 14.67
C ILE A 1101 -0.75 -42.91 14.95
N ALA A 1102 -1.73 -42.76 14.05
CA ALA A 1102 -2.90 -41.91 14.26
C ALA A 1102 -3.94 -42.45 15.26
N GLY A 1103 -3.64 -43.54 15.98
CA GLY A 1103 -4.49 -44.12 17.02
C GLY A 1103 -5.62 -45.02 16.51
N ILE A 1104 -5.60 -45.44 15.24
CA ILE A 1104 -6.59 -46.38 14.70
C ILE A 1104 -6.29 -47.79 15.26
N LYS A 1105 -7.34 -48.44 15.79
CA LYS A 1105 -7.22 -49.73 16.48
C LYS A 1105 -6.62 -50.82 15.58
N ALA A 1106 -5.71 -51.61 16.16
CA ALA A 1106 -4.95 -52.65 15.44
C ALA A 1106 -5.81 -53.69 14.71
N ASN A 1107 -7.03 -53.99 15.20
CA ASN A 1107 -7.94 -54.90 14.50
C ASN A 1107 -8.48 -54.33 13.17
N ILE A 1108 -8.61 -53.00 13.06
CA ILE A 1108 -9.00 -52.32 11.82
C ILE A 1108 -7.82 -52.33 10.83
N THR A 1109 -6.60 -51.98 11.28
CA THR A 1109 -5.42 -51.96 10.41
C THR A 1109 -5.03 -53.37 9.93
N LYS A 1110 -5.21 -54.40 10.77
CA LYS A 1110 -4.99 -55.81 10.40
C LYS A 1110 -5.97 -56.27 9.30
N ARG A 1111 -7.28 -56.03 9.44
CA ARG A 1111 -8.25 -56.39 8.38
C ARG A 1111 -8.07 -55.55 7.11
N ALA A 1112 -7.63 -54.30 7.21
CA ALA A 1112 -7.33 -53.46 6.05
C ALA A 1112 -6.12 -53.99 5.26
N ASN A 1113 -5.08 -54.50 5.94
CA ASN A 1113 -3.92 -55.13 5.32
C ASN A 1113 -4.29 -56.47 4.63
N GLU A 1114 -5.16 -57.27 5.24
CA GLU A 1114 -5.72 -58.48 4.60
C GLU A 1114 -6.47 -58.14 3.30
N LEU A 1115 -7.40 -57.18 3.35
CA LEU A 1115 -8.17 -56.71 2.18
C LEU A 1115 -7.29 -56.13 1.06
N ALA A 1116 -6.18 -55.48 1.41
CA ALA A 1116 -5.24 -54.95 0.42
C ALA A 1116 -4.52 -56.08 -0.33
N LYS A 1117 -4.11 -57.15 0.35
CA LYS A 1117 -3.55 -58.34 -0.30
C LYS A 1117 -4.58 -59.08 -1.14
N GLU A 1118 -5.81 -59.25 -0.64
CA GLU A 1118 -6.92 -59.83 -1.41
C GLU A 1118 -7.14 -59.10 -2.76
N LEU A 1119 -7.01 -57.76 -2.76
CA LEU A 1119 -7.08 -56.91 -3.95
C LEU A 1119 -5.84 -57.00 -4.85
N GLU A 1120 -4.64 -56.99 -4.27
CA GLU A 1120 -3.36 -57.09 -4.99
C GLU A 1120 -3.24 -58.43 -5.72
N ASP A 1121 -3.54 -59.55 -5.04
CA ASP A 1121 -3.57 -60.89 -5.65
C ASP A 1121 -4.62 -61.00 -6.75
N ALA A 1122 -5.78 -60.32 -6.61
CA ALA A 1122 -6.80 -60.28 -7.66
C ALA A 1122 -6.34 -59.45 -8.88
N GLY A 1123 -5.66 -58.33 -8.67
CA GLY A 1123 -5.06 -57.51 -9.71
C GLY A 1123 -3.96 -58.26 -10.48
N ASN A 1124 -3.04 -58.89 -9.74
CA ASN A 1124 -1.93 -59.66 -10.31
C ASN A 1124 -2.42 -60.84 -11.16
N ARG A 1125 -3.42 -61.61 -10.67
CA ARG A 1125 -4.06 -62.69 -11.46
C ARG A 1125 -4.71 -62.17 -12.74
N ARG A 1126 -5.36 -61.00 -12.69
CA ARG A 1126 -5.96 -60.37 -13.88
C ARG A 1126 -4.89 -59.89 -14.89
N ASN A 1127 -3.82 -59.27 -14.42
CA ASN A 1127 -2.75 -58.78 -15.29
C ASN A 1127 -1.99 -59.95 -15.94
N LEU A 1128 -1.74 -61.04 -15.21
CA LEU A 1128 -1.14 -62.26 -15.73
C LEU A 1128 -2.02 -62.89 -16.84
N PHE A 1129 -3.34 -62.95 -16.63
CA PHE A 1129 -4.28 -63.43 -17.64
C PHE A 1129 -4.32 -62.54 -18.89
N ILE A 1130 -4.31 -61.21 -18.74
CA ILE A 1130 -4.25 -60.28 -19.88
C ILE A 1130 -2.93 -60.43 -20.65
N SER A 1131 -1.81 -60.59 -19.94
CA SER A 1131 -0.50 -60.83 -20.57
C SER A 1131 -0.50 -62.15 -21.36
N LEU A 1132 -1.03 -63.24 -20.78
CA LEU A 1132 -1.21 -64.52 -21.46
C LEU A 1132 -2.07 -64.43 -22.74
N CYS A 1133 -3.07 -63.54 -22.77
CA CYS A 1133 -3.93 -63.34 -23.95
C CYS A 1133 -3.28 -62.48 -25.06
N ASN A 1134 -2.18 -61.78 -24.78
CA ASN A 1134 -1.56 -60.81 -25.70
C ASN A 1134 -0.24 -61.32 -26.34
N VAL A 1135 0.14 -62.58 -26.12
CA VAL A 1135 1.40 -63.17 -26.63
C VAL A 1135 1.17 -63.94 -27.93
N GLU A 1136 1.94 -63.63 -28.97
CA GLU A 1136 1.94 -64.39 -30.23
C GLU A 1136 2.72 -65.71 -30.12
N ASN A 1137 2.05 -66.74 -29.57
CA ASN A 1137 2.34 -68.18 -29.61
C ASN A 1137 3.69 -68.74 -29.08
N ASN A 1138 4.82 -68.03 -29.14
CA ASN A 1138 6.13 -68.64 -28.84
C ASN A 1138 6.58 -68.54 -27.37
N ASP A 1139 6.29 -67.43 -26.67
CA ASP A 1139 6.82 -67.18 -25.31
C ASP A 1139 5.99 -67.84 -24.18
N VAL A 1140 4.95 -68.60 -24.53
CA VAL A 1140 3.99 -69.21 -23.58
C VAL A 1140 4.67 -70.11 -22.53
N LYS A 1141 5.83 -70.71 -22.86
CA LYS A 1141 6.58 -71.58 -21.94
C LYS A 1141 7.15 -70.86 -20.72
N ASP A 1142 7.69 -69.65 -20.87
CA ASP A 1142 8.31 -68.96 -19.74
C ASP A 1142 7.29 -68.34 -18.79
N ILE A 1143 6.11 -67.99 -19.29
CA ILE A 1143 4.97 -67.60 -18.46
C ILE A 1143 4.44 -68.80 -17.66
N LEU A 1144 4.38 -70.00 -18.26
CA LEU A 1144 4.06 -71.23 -17.53
C LEU A 1144 5.11 -71.58 -16.45
N ASN A 1145 6.40 -71.31 -16.70
CA ASN A 1145 7.45 -71.44 -15.68
C ASN A 1145 7.23 -70.46 -14.50
N GLN A 1146 6.81 -69.21 -14.76
CA GLN A 1146 6.46 -68.24 -13.72
C GLN A 1146 5.22 -68.63 -12.92
N MET A 1147 4.22 -69.26 -13.55
CA MET A 1147 3.06 -69.82 -12.81
C MET A 1147 3.48 -70.90 -11.81
N HIS A 1148 4.51 -71.68 -12.12
CA HIS A 1148 5.02 -72.74 -11.23
C HIS A 1148 5.77 -72.20 -10.01
N THR A 1149 6.50 -71.09 -10.11
CA THR A 1149 7.21 -70.48 -8.97
C THR A 1149 6.28 -69.72 -8.01
N LEU A 1150 5.14 -69.21 -8.49
CA LEU A 1150 4.18 -68.43 -7.69
C LEU A 1150 3.36 -69.25 -6.66
N LYS A 1151 3.55 -70.58 -6.56
CA LYS A 1151 2.90 -71.45 -5.55
C LYS A 1151 1.37 -71.27 -5.43
N ILE A 1152 0.68 -71.23 -6.57
CA ILE A 1152 -0.79 -71.27 -6.59
C ILE A 1152 -1.27 -72.62 -6.01
N LYS A 1153 -1.72 -72.60 -4.75
CA LYS A 1153 -2.48 -73.70 -4.12
C LYS A 1153 -3.95 -73.31 -4.08
N ASN A 1154 -4.69 -73.85 -5.06
CA ASN A 1154 -6.12 -73.66 -5.32
C ASN A 1154 -6.49 -72.26 -5.84
#